data_AF-A0A947N7R8-F1
#
_entry.id   AF-A0A947N7R8-F1
#
_cell.length_a   1.000
_cell.length_b   1.000
_cell.length_c   1.000
_cell.angle_alpha   90.00
_cell.angle_beta   90.00
_cell.angle_gamma   90.00
#
_symmetry.space_group_name_H-M   'P 1'
#
loop_
_entity.id
_entity.type
_entity.pdbx_description
1 polymer ?
#
loop_
_entity_poly.entity_id
_entity_poly.type
_entity_poly.pdbx_seq_one_letter_code
_entity_poly.pdbx_strand_id
1 'polypeptide(L)'
;MSRKICFCVGWLLLVGQVGLAQSPWEWQSPVPQGNTLQDVQMFPDGNGIATGGNGTLMRTLDGGVTWSVLYGCDNGRLIGSSFVSPVVGWAIWTYWDGQRDAIEFLHTADEGATWTRLPLPDSARFSDVLFLNEQVGFVTGSRGYYSEFVARTTDAGDTWQEQLLDSVFGTEEIFFLDDLNGWIAGYGGMVRTTNGGESWMVLSRDFENSISEVQFFDELNGVGIGGRYFYRTRNGGVLWSSITLSEGTTGPFTLSLHFVSSSTGWIVGSGGWIIATTDGGTTWIPQASGVNDFLYRVAFTDPNHGVVMGDYGRILRTTDAGSSWNVQAGQRISDLNFYAVDFADTNYGWAVGGMYYGGRLIVRTTNGGNTWTALVNDPDSSAIVDVAALSPLTAWFAGGSSGLMLTTDGGQSFIPQFLPENRRAGQLQFFNADSGWIRSGRYLTYTTNGGQNWQAIPTMTMSGTYGMFFLDMQNGWVFGGKPATIEHTTDGGLTWTRQYQDSLYGETAVVGLSFTDPNVGWAAVWGLSLLHTTNGCATWNSVNIGGCGDWTTMQWTDPDHGYVLSDYEPMWYTTDAGTTWREAPNHIGSRMIDVDFPNASHGWVVGWNGTIVKWNGSALAAEPVARAAIPIQCMLSAFPNPFNPITTLEFTIPVTTRASLQVYDITGRLVQTLTDRVLPAGIYTQRLDASRLPSGVYFARLSAAGTDVTRKIVLIK
;
A
#
# COMPACT_ATOMS: atom_id res chain seq x y z
N MET A 1 -16.59 40.84 72.33
CA MET A 1 -17.20 39.56 71.91
C MET A 1 -16.20 38.85 71.00
N SER A 2 -15.78 37.63 71.35
CA SER A 2 -15.03 36.76 70.44
C SER A 2 -15.60 35.36 70.56
N ARG A 3 -15.96 34.75 69.43
CA ARG A 3 -16.34 33.33 69.39
C ARG A 3 -15.49 32.63 68.33
N LYS A 4 -14.82 31.57 68.79
CA LYS A 4 -14.09 30.61 67.98
C LYS A 4 -15.07 29.90 67.06
N ILE A 5 -14.63 29.53 65.86
CA ILE A 5 -15.27 28.51 65.03
C ILE A 5 -14.22 27.42 64.82
N CYS A 6 -14.55 26.18 65.21
CA CYS A 6 -13.69 25.03 64.98
C CYS A 6 -13.90 24.47 63.57
N PHE A 7 -12.83 23.94 62.98
CA PHE A 7 -12.90 23.12 61.78
C PHE A 7 -13.51 21.75 62.09
N CYS A 8 -14.42 21.30 61.22
CA CYS A 8 -14.70 19.87 61.02
C CYS A 8 -14.40 19.55 59.56
N VAL A 9 -13.48 18.61 59.34
CA VAL A 9 -13.08 18.17 57.99
C VAL A 9 -14.08 17.12 57.51
N GLY A 10 -14.86 17.45 56.48
CA GLY A 10 -15.69 16.50 55.75
C GLY A 10 -14.94 15.98 54.52
N TRP A 11 -14.73 14.66 54.45
CA TRP A 11 -14.22 14.02 53.24
C TRP A 11 -15.32 14.02 52.18
N LEU A 12 -15.12 14.78 51.10
CA LEU A 12 -15.95 14.73 49.90
C LEU A 12 -15.31 13.77 48.89
N LEU A 13 -15.95 12.62 48.68
CA LEU A 13 -15.66 11.71 47.58
C LEU A 13 -15.97 12.43 46.27
N LEU A 14 -14.92 12.96 45.62
CA LEU A 14 -14.97 13.35 44.22
C LEU A 14 -15.06 12.07 43.38
N VAL A 15 -16.30 11.69 43.03
CA VAL A 15 -16.54 10.80 41.90
C VAL A 15 -16.22 11.60 40.65
N GLY A 16 -14.99 11.48 40.17
CA GLY A 16 -14.61 12.03 38.87
C GLY A 16 -15.46 11.39 37.78
N GLN A 17 -16.28 12.19 37.10
CA GLN A 17 -16.84 11.75 35.83
C GLN A 17 -15.67 11.57 34.86
N VAL A 18 -15.42 10.33 34.45
CA VAL A 18 -14.55 10.03 33.32
C VAL A 18 -15.26 10.57 32.09
N GLY A 19 -14.78 11.70 31.56
CA GLY A 19 -15.18 12.16 30.24
C GLY A 19 -14.71 11.15 29.21
N LEU A 20 -15.63 10.65 28.37
CA LEU A 20 -15.27 9.84 27.22
C LEU A 20 -14.58 10.77 26.20
N ALA A 21 -13.28 10.54 25.93
CA ALA A 21 -12.57 11.20 24.83
C ALA A 21 -13.33 10.95 23.52
N GLN A 22 -13.41 11.93 22.63
CA GLN A 22 -14.67 12.10 21.88
C GLN A 22 -14.98 10.92 20.96
N SER A 23 -16.29 10.60 20.94
CA SER A 23 -16.87 9.35 20.44
C SER A 23 -17.91 9.63 19.34
N PRO A 24 -17.52 10.32 18.24
CA PRO A 24 -18.20 11.57 17.89
C PRO A 24 -19.51 11.61 17.08
N TRP A 25 -20.06 10.47 16.68
CA TRP A 25 -20.54 10.34 15.28
C TRP A 25 -21.99 10.77 15.00
N GLU A 26 -22.41 11.96 15.43
CA GLU A 26 -23.77 12.49 15.21
C GLU A 26 -23.90 13.29 13.89
N TRP A 27 -24.95 13.00 13.10
CA TRP A 27 -25.15 13.48 11.71
C TRP A 27 -26.47 14.26 11.52
N GLN A 28 -26.55 14.85 10.32
CA GLN A 28 -27.65 14.75 9.35
C GLN A 28 -28.30 13.32 9.16
N SER A 29 -29.01 13.03 8.07
CA SER A 29 -29.32 11.65 7.62
C SER A 29 -29.74 11.58 6.15
N PRO A 30 -29.53 10.45 5.42
CA PRO A 30 -29.59 10.42 3.95
C PRO A 30 -30.83 9.73 3.35
N VAL A 31 -30.95 9.84 2.02
CA VAL A 31 -31.45 8.72 1.18
C VAL A 31 -30.25 8.00 0.49
N PRO A 32 -30.19 6.66 0.52
CA PRO A 32 -28.99 5.90 0.12
C PRO A 32 -29.03 5.23 -1.26
N GLN A 33 -28.15 5.65 -2.19
CA GLN A 33 -27.86 4.93 -3.44
C GLN A 33 -26.36 5.07 -3.85
N GLY A 34 -25.46 4.10 -3.62
CA GLY A 34 -24.01 4.24 -3.99
C GLY A 34 -23.07 3.00 -3.93
N ASN A 35 -21.76 3.21 -4.21
CA ASN A 35 -20.76 2.20 -4.67
C ASN A 35 -19.26 2.66 -4.53
N THR A 36 -18.28 1.94 -5.14
CA THR A 36 -16.85 1.74 -4.74
C THR A 36 -15.65 1.96 -5.72
N LEU A 37 -14.62 2.76 -5.39
CA LEU A 37 -13.46 3.15 -6.24
C LEU A 37 -12.05 2.96 -5.60
N GLN A 38 -11.22 1.98 -6.00
CA GLN A 38 -9.90 1.68 -5.37
C GLN A 38 -8.64 2.32 -5.99
N ASP A 39 -8.50 3.65 -5.97
CA ASP A 39 -7.22 4.38 -5.92
C ASP A 39 -7.43 5.80 -5.39
N VAL A 40 -6.37 6.40 -4.85
CA VAL A 40 -6.34 7.79 -4.40
C VAL A 40 -5.21 8.55 -5.10
N GLN A 41 -5.40 9.84 -5.26
CA GLN A 41 -4.39 10.83 -5.58
C GLN A 41 -4.80 12.15 -4.92
N MET A 42 -3.85 12.98 -4.51
CA MET A 42 -4.09 13.92 -3.42
C MET A 42 -3.51 15.34 -3.64
N PHE A 43 -4.28 16.38 -3.34
CA PHE A 43 -3.92 17.81 -3.56
C PHE A 43 -4.38 18.75 -2.42
N PRO A 44 -3.89 20.02 -2.34
CA PRO A 44 -3.92 20.81 -1.10
C PRO A 44 -4.71 22.16 -1.05
N ASP A 45 -5.30 22.70 -2.12
CA ASP A 45 -5.68 24.13 -2.31
C ASP A 45 -7.07 24.61 -1.77
N GLY A 46 -8.18 24.24 -2.42
CA GLY A 46 -9.55 24.75 -2.18
C GLY A 46 -10.67 24.13 -3.04
N ASN A 47 -10.48 22.89 -3.50
CA ASN A 47 -11.18 22.15 -4.57
C ASN A 47 -11.49 20.69 -4.12
N GLY A 48 -11.96 19.79 -4.99
CA GLY A 48 -12.14 18.37 -4.60
C GLY A 48 -12.89 17.47 -5.59
N ILE A 49 -12.52 16.18 -5.65
CA ILE A 49 -12.98 15.21 -6.68
C ILE A 49 -13.70 13.98 -6.12
N ALA A 50 -13.04 12.82 -5.96
CA ALA A 50 -13.62 11.46 -5.96
C ALA A 50 -14.08 10.96 -7.36
N THR A 51 -13.28 10.22 -8.13
CA THR A 51 -13.71 9.63 -9.42
C THR A 51 -14.39 8.26 -9.24
N GLY A 52 -14.24 7.28 -10.15
CA GLY A 52 -14.40 5.86 -9.81
C GLY A 52 -15.27 4.93 -10.67
N GLY A 53 -16.06 5.34 -11.67
CA GLY A 53 -16.89 4.36 -12.43
C GLY A 53 -18.24 4.81 -13.01
N ASN A 54 -18.82 4.15 -14.01
CA ASN A 54 -18.41 2.97 -14.79
C ASN A 54 -18.63 3.30 -16.28
N GLY A 55 -17.71 4.03 -16.88
CA GLY A 55 -18.21 5.16 -17.64
C GLY A 55 -18.70 6.21 -16.66
N THR A 56 -19.83 6.87 -16.93
CA THR A 56 -20.32 8.02 -16.15
C THR A 56 -19.27 9.11 -15.88
N LEU A 57 -19.70 10.21 -15.27
CA LEU A 57 -18.87 11.28 -14.73
C LEU A 57 -19.64 11.89 -13.56
N MET A 58 -19.33 13.10 -13.07
CA MET A 58 -20.18 13.79 -12.11
C MET A 58 -20.34 15.31 -12.39
N ARG A 59 -19.29 16.11 -12.17
CA ARG A 59 -19.41 17.58 -11.92
C ARG A 59 -18.99 17.88 -10.47
N THR A 60 -19.05 19.14 -10.04
CA THR A 60 -18.42 19.58 -8.77
C THR A 60 -18.87 20.97 -8.28
N LEU A 61 -18.33 21.45 -7.15
CA LEU A 61 -17.95 22.86 -6.86
C LEU A 61 -16.45 23.05 -6.08
N ASP A 62 -15.61 22.77 -3.91
CA ASP A 62 -14.42 22.71 -2.97
C ASP A 62 -14.05 21.40 -2.18
N GLY A 63 -14.61 20.16 -2.31
CA GLY A 63 -14.40 18.85 -1.51
C GLY A 63 -15.36 18.16 -0.39
N GLY A 64 -16.63 17.62 -0.30
CA GLY A 64 -17.82 17.06 -1.05
C GLY A 64 -19.21 16.93 -0.28
N VAL A 65 -20.40 16.75 -0.93
CA VAL A 65 -21.79 16.45 -0.34
C VAL A 65 -22.93 15.75 -1.19
N THR A 66 -23.79 16.41 -2.02
CA THR A 66 -24.92 15.81 -2.88
C THR A 66 -25.13 16.46 -4.29
N TRP A 67 -25.67 15.85 -5.40
CA TRP A 67 -26.18 16.62 -6.59
C TRP A 67 -27.07 15.97 -7.70
N SER A 68 -26.53 15.21 -8.70
CA SER A 68 -27.07 15.15 -10.10
C SER A 68 -27.00 13.77 -10.83
N VAL A 69 -27.48 13.70 -12.10
CA VAL A 69 -27.62 12.48 -12.95
C VAL A 69 -27.08 12.67 -14.39
N LEU A 70 -26.58 11.61 -15.05
CA LEU A 70 -25.33 11.64 -15.86
C LEU A 70 -25.33 10.79 -17.19
N TYR A 71 -24.28 10.93 -18.03
CA TYR A 71 -23.86 10.05 -19.18
C TYR A 71 -23.59 8.60 -18.73
N GLY A 72 -24.65 7.89 -18.35
CA GLY A 72 -24.66 6.43 -18.31
C GLY A 72 -24.86 5.87 -19.72
N CYS A 73 -23.87 5.17 -20.25
CA CYS A 73 -23.95 4.49 -21.55
C CYS A 73 -23.29 3.13 -21.46
N ASP A 74 -24.12 2.11 -21.30
CA ASP A 74 -23.75 0.70 -21.21
C ASP A 74 -22.69 0.41 -20.10
N ASN A 75 -21.97 -0.70 -20.21
CA ASN A 75 -21.50 -1.46 -19.06
C ASN A 75 -20.20 -0.98 -18.36
N GLY A 76 -19.31 -0.17 -18.97
CA GLY A 76 -18.38 0.77 -18.28
C GLY A 76 -16.81 0.73 -18.28
N ARG A 77 -16.07 -0.37 -18.52
CA ARG A 77 -14.58 -0.53 -18.43
C ARG A 77 -13.95 0.18 -19.62
N LEU A 78 -12.86 0.93 -19.50
CA LEU A 78 -12.27 1.50 -18.27
C LEU A 78 -11.53 0.49 -17.38
N ILE A 79 -11.36 0.77 -16.09
CA ILE A 79 -10.12 0.55 -15.31
C ILE A 79 -9.11 1.64 -15.69
N GLY A 80 -9.15 2.82 -15.08
CA GLY A 80 -7.98 3.70 -15.05
C GLY A 80 -8.25 5.14 -15.43
N SER A 81 -7.95 6.05 -14.49
CA SER A 81 -8.06 7.50 -14.63
C SER A 81 -7.06 8.29 -13.79
N SER A 82 -5.92 8.67 -14.38
CA SER A 82 -4.83 9.38 -13.68
C SER A 82 -4.88 10.90 -13.94
N PHE A 83 -4.59 11.71 -12.91
CA PHE A 83 -4.74 13.18 -12.93
C PHE A 83 -3.67 14.00 -12.17
N VAL A 84 -3.23 15.12 -12.74
CA VAL A 84 -2.03 15.90 -12.33
C VAL A 84 -2.27 17.40 -12.06
N SER A 85 -1.38 18.30 -12.53
CA SER A 85 -1.50 19.74 -12.27
C SER A 85 -2.86 20.26 -12.78
N PRO A 86 -3.56 21.13 -12.01
CA PRO A 86 -4.92 20.78 -11.56
C PRO A 86 -6.07 20.92 -12.58
N VAL A 87 -5.94 20.32 -13.77
CA VAL A 87 -6.93 20.28 -14.86
C VAL A 87 -6.75 19.05 -15.77
N VAL A 88 -5.60 18.35 -15.74
CA VAL A 88 -5.15 17.47 -16.84
C VAL A 88 -5.02 15.99 -16.45
N GLY A 89 -5.41 15.08 -17.36
CA GLY A 89 -5.28 13.63 -17.19
C GLY A 89 -5.81 12.80 -18.38
N TRP A 90 -5.59 11.48 -18.33
CA TRP A 90 -5.92 10.51 -19.40
C TRP A 90 -6.49 9.20 -18.80
N ALA A 91 -7.35 8.45 -19.52
CA ALA A 91 -8.13 7.35 -18.92
C ALA A 91 -8.82 6.34 -19.90
N ILE A 92 -9.33 5.21 -19.38
CA ILE A 92 -9.54 3.92 -20.09
C ILE A 92 -10.95 3.58 -20.71
N TRP A 93 -11.07 2.79 -21.81
CA TRP A 93 -12.37 2.32 -22.39
C TRP A 93 -12.16 0.99 -23.17
N THR A 94 -13.02 -0.03 -23.01
CA THR A 94 -12.91 -1.38 -23.63
C THR A 94 -14.21 -1.84 -24.31
N TYR A 95 -14.22 -1.78 -25.64
CA TYR A 95 -15.30 -2.23 -26.50
C TYR A 95 -14.94 -3.64 -26.93
N TRP A 96 -15.06 -4.62 -26.02
CA TRP A 96 -15.08 -6.01 -26.47
C TRP A 96 -16.00 -6.12 -27.71
N ASP A 97 -15.46 -6.60 -28.83
CA ASP A 97 -16.07 -6.52 -30.16
C ASP A 97 -16.62 -7.86 -30.69
N GLY A 98 -16.41 -8.94 -29.92
CA GLY A 98 -16.59 -10.32 -30.36
C GLY A 98 -15.28 -11.05 -30.68
N GLN A 99 -14.14 -10.37 -30.64
CA GLN A 99 -12.82 -10.91 -30.97
C GLN A 99 -11.76 -10.64 -29.89
N ARG A 100 -11.61 -9.39 -29.42
CA ARG A 100 -10.48 -9.00 -28.53
C ARG A 100 -10.71 -7.78 -27.62
N ASP A 101 -9.81 -7.63 -26.65
CA ASP A 101 -9.46 -6.36 -25.97
C ASP A 101 -7.96 -6.00 -26.26
N ALA A 102 -7.56 -4.71 -26.34
CA ALA A 102 -6.19 -4.22 -26.02
C ALA A 102 -5.93 -2.75 -25.46
N ILE A 103 -6.31 -1.54 -26.01
CA ILE A 103 -6.33 -0.01 -25.68
C ILE A 103 -7.47 1.09 -26.19
N GLU A 104 -7.36 2.02 -27.20
CA GLU A 104 -8.22 3.15 -27.92
C GLU A 104 -7.98 4.83 -27.96
N PHE A 105 -6.82 5.59 -27.96
CA PHE A 105 -6.35 6.73 -27.03
C PHE A 105 -6.76 8.24 -26.91
N LEU A 106 -7.89 8.64 -26.31
CA LEU A 106 -8.28 10.07 -26.21
C LEU A 106 -7.57 10.94 -25.14
N HIS A 107 -7.23 12.18 -25.54
CA HIS A 107 -6.66 13.29 -24.74
C HIS A 107 -7.72 14.31 -24.27
N THR A 108 -7.51 14.87 -23.07
CA THR A 108 -8.30 15.95 -22.44
C THR A 108 -7.46 16.72 -21.41
N ALA A 109 -7.79 17.99 -21.15
CA ALA A 109 -7.03 18.86 -20.22
C ALA A 109 -7.85 20.04 -19.65
N ASP A 110 -9.15 20.08 -19.88
CA ASP A 110 -9.76 21.31 -20.44
C ASP A 110 -11.26 21.49 -20.15
N GLU A 111 -11.79 20.91 -19.07
CA GLU A 111 -13.22 20.64 -18.82
C GLU A 111 -13.86 19.67 -19.85
N GLY A 112 -13.61 19.86 -21.15
CA GLY A 112 -13.88 18.89 -22.21
C GLY A 112 -14.16 19.49 -23.59
N ALA A 113 -13.12 19.60 -24.44
CA ALA A 113 -13.19 20.05 -25.83
C ALA A 113 -12.11 19.48 -26.78
N THR A 114 -10.92 19.10 -26.31
CA THR A 114 -9.76 18.66 -27.14
C THR A 114 -9.85 17.20 -27.65
N TRP A 115 -11.04 16.81 -28.10
CA TRP A 115 -11.47 15.43 -28.39
C TRP A 115 -10.69 14.68 -29.51
N THR A 116 -9.43 14.25 -29.24
CA THR A 116 -8.59 13.49 -30.19
C THR A 116 -7.85 12.33 -29.53
N ARG A 117 -7.81 11.15 -30.19
CA ARG A 117 -7.05 9.96 -29.75
C ARG A 117 -5.57 9.93 -30.20
N LEU A 118 -4.71 9.14 -29.56
CA LEU A 118 -3.22 9.10 -29.67
C LEU A 118 -2.67 7.62 -29.66
N PRO A 119 -1.36 7.34 -29.82
CA PRO A 119 -0.87 5.99 -30.25
C PRO A 119 -0.08 5.09 -29.29
N LEU A 120 -0.06 3.79 -29.64
CA LEU A 120 0.64 2.61 -29.11
C LEU A 120 0.38 1.42 -30.09
N PRO A 121 1.34 0.51 -30.43
CA PRO A 121 1.12 -0.58 -31.39
C PRO A 121 0.88 -1.98 -30.79
N ASP A 122 -0.40 -2.37 -30.82
CA ASP A 122 -1.05 -3.69 -30.83
C ASP A 122 -0.25 -4.91 -30.29
N SER A 123 0.00 -5.01 -28.96
CA SER A 123 0.62 -6.23 -28.37
C SER A 123 0.57 -6.49 -26.84
N ALA A 124 -0.30 -5.85 -26.00
CA ALA A 124 -0.26 -6.13 -24.54
C ALA A 124 -1.48 -5.74 -23.64
N ARG A 125 -1.27 -5.74 -22.31
CA ARG A 125 -1.84 -4.80 -21.31
C ARG A 125 -0.71 -3.92 -20.70
N PHE A 126 -0.97 -2.72 -20.16
CA PHE A 126 0.06 -1.78 -19.59
C PHE A 126 0.75 -2.26 -18.30
N SER A 127 1.59 -1.47 -17.56
CA SER A 127 2.52 -1.76 -16.40
C SER A 127 2.41 -0.99 -15.01
N ASP A 128 1.23 -0.80 -14.39
CA ASP A 128 0.87 -0.10 -13.09
C ASP A 128 1.68 1.15 -12.58
N VAL A 129 1.01 2.27 -12.25
CA VAL A 129 1.50 3.63 -12.66
C VAL A 129 1.63 4.77 -11.64
N LEU A 130 2.58 5.69 -11.93
CA LEU A 130 2.47 7.15 -11.76
C LEU A 130 3.28 7.96 -12.82
N PHE A 131 3.43 9.28 -12.63
CA PHE A 131 4.36 10.18 -13.34
C PHE A 131 5.21 11.06 -12.38
N LEU A 132 6.27 11.64 -12.93
CA LEU A 132 7.37 12.42 -12.36
C LEU A 132 7.04 13.89 -12.06
N ASN A 133 8.10 14.67 -11.81
CA ASN A 133 8.21 16.08 -12.20
C ASN A 133 8.15 16.29 -13.73
N GLU A 134 9.12 15.75 -14.50
CA GLU A 134 9.31 16.06 -15.93
C GLU A 134 9.89 14.91 -16.78
N GLN A 135 11.13 14.45 -16.53
CA GLN A 135 12.08 14.29 -17.64
C GLN A 135 12.60 12.87 -18.00
N VAL A 136 12.36 11.78 -17.24
CA VAL A 136 12.80 10.42 -17.64
C VAL A 136 11.71 9.35 -17.51
N GLY A 137 11.58 8.61 -16.40
CA GLY A 137 10.51 7.63 -16.14
C GLY A 137 10.63 6.28 -16.86
N PHE A 138 11.26 5.27 -16.24
CA PHE A 138 11.42 3.92 -16.81
C PHE A 138 10.22 3.01 -16.55
N VAL A 139 9.92 2.12 -17.49
CA VAL A 139 8.78 1.19 -17.47
C VAL A 139 9.12 -0.07 -18.29
N THR A 140 8.46 -1.20 -18.08
CA THR A 140 8.78 -2.49 -18.69
C THR A 140 7.52 -3.17 -19.25
N GLY A 141 7.48 -4.50 -19.35
CA GLY A 141 6.21 -5.17 -19.55
C GLY A 141 6.23 -6.66 -19.93
N SER A 142 5.48 -7.48 -19.19
CA SER A 142 5.18 -8.87 -19.54
C SER A 142 4.28 -8.99 -20.76
N ARG A 143 4.94 -9.08 -21.90
CA ARG A 143 4.43 -9.69 -23.13
C ARG A 143 4.27 -11.22 -22.96
N GLY A 144 3.62 -11.66 -21.88
CA GLY A 144 3.48 -13.06 -21.47
C GLY A 144 3.32 -13.27 -19.95
N TYR A 145 3.69 -14.46 -19.47
CA TYR A 145 3.97 -14.76 -18.06
C TYR A 145 5.46 -14.53 -17.71
N TYR A 146 6.33 -14.82 -18.70
CA TYR A 146 7.80 -14.81 -18.69
C TYR A 146 8.31 -14.65 -20.14
N SER A 147 8.01 -13.50 -20.75
CA SER A 147 8.35 -13.05 -22.11
C SER A 147 8.10 -11.52 -22.18
N GLU A 148 9.13 -10.67 -22.22
CA GLU A 148 8.99 -9.29 -21.71
C GLU A 148 9.89 -8.24 -22.40
N PHE A 149 9.96 -6.98 -21.89
CA PHE A 149 10.84 -5.91 -22.40
C PHE A 149 11.08 -4.75 -21.39
N VAL A 150 11.87 -3.72 -21.76
CA VAL A 150 12.13 -2.47 -21.01
C VAL A 150 12.00 -1.20 -21.87
N ALA A 151 11.66 -0.05 -21.28
CA ALA A 151 11.23 1.19 -21.91
C ALA A 151 11.30 2.47 -21.00
N ARG A 152 11.03 3.65 -21.58
CA ARG A 152 11.00 5.03 -21.01
C ARG A 152 10.49 6.04 -22.08
N THR A 153 10.22 7.32 -21.77
CA THR A 153 9.40 8.30 -22.57
C THR A 153 9.64 9.77 -22.07
N THR A 154 8.92 10.83 -22.47
CA THR A 154 9.00 12.20 -21.85
C THR A 154 7.95 13.26 -22.21
N ASP A 155 7.14 13.04 -23.24
CA ASP A 155 6.41 14.10 -23.97
C ASP A 155 4.96 13.69 -24.23
N ALA A 156 4.87 12.53 -24.84
CA ALA A 156 3.75 11.90 -25.50
C ALA A 156 4.42 10.72 -26.19
N GLY A 157 5.18 10.90 -27.28
CA GLY A 157 6.04 9.83 -27.80
C GLY A 157 6.62 10.04 -29.18
N ASP A 158 7.08 11.25 -29.50
CA ASP A 158 8.11 11.46 -30.52
C ASP A 158 9.52 11.38 -29.87
N THR A 159 9.63 11.69 -28.56
CA THR A 159 10.76 11.19 -27.74
C THR A 159 10.63 9.68 -27.53
N TRP A 160 11.75 8.95 -27.43
CA TRP A 160 11.72 7.49 -27.53
C TRP A 160 12.47 6.71 -26.46
N GLN A 161 11.81 5.74 -25.78
CA GLN A 161 12.56 4.62 -25.19
C GLN A 161 11.97 3.20 -25.10
N GLU A 162 12.77 2.29 -25.68
CA GLU A 162 12.75 0.82 -25.65
C GLU A 162 14.18 0.27 -25.45
N GLN A 163 14.35 -0.90 -24.83
CA GLN A 163 15.61 -1.68 -24.84
C GLN A 163 15.35 -3.17 -24.53
N LEU A 164 16.41 -3.91 -24.15
CA LEU A 164 16.45 -5.34 -23.83
C LEU A 164 17.61 -5.59 -22.81
N LEU A 165 17.46 -6.53 -21.86
CA LEU A 165 18.49 -6.95 -20.89
C LEU A 165 18.26 -8.42 -20.41
N ASP A 166 19.31 -9.11 -19.96
CA ASP A 166 19.32 -10.54 -19.60
C ASP A 166 18.67 -10.87 -18.25
N SER A 167 17.91 -11.98 -18.20
CA SER A 167 17.54 -12.79 -17.01
C SER A 167 17.03 -12.08 -15.75
N VAL A 168 16.62 -10.82 -15.87
CA VAL A 168 15.63 -10.17 -14.99
C VAL A 168 14.35 -11.00 -15.05
N PHE A 169 13.68 -11.24 -13.91
CA PHE A 169 12.65 -12.29 -13.82
C PHE A 169 11.30 -11.94 -13.13
N GLY A 170 10.93 -10.66 -12.98
CA GLY A 170 9.56 -10.23 -12.62
C GLY A 170 9.51 -8.95 -11.77
N THR A 171 8.59 -8.02 -12.04
CA THR A 171 8.75 -6.59 -11.64
C THR A 171 7.41 -5.83 -11.42
N GLU A 172 6.32 -6.52 -11.09
CA GLU A 172 4.90 -6.16 -11.37
C GLU A 172 4.50 -4.67 -11.65
N GLU A 173 4.73 -3.74 -10.71
CA GLU A 173 4.44 -2.28 -10.67
C GLU A 173 5.68 -1.53 -10.12
N ILE A 174 5.63 -0.18 -10.06
CA ILE A 174 6.41 0.67 -9.11
C ILE A 174 6.17 2.18 -9.33
N PHE A 175 6.34 2.91 -8.23
CA PHE A 175 6.20 4.34 -7.99
C PHE A 175 7.46 5.21 -8.29
N PHE A 176 7.49 6.40 -7.66
CA PHE A 176 8.54 7.45 -7.55
C PHE A 176 8.54 8.61 -8.59
N LEU A 177 9.32 9.66 -8.28
CA LEU A 177 9.02 11.06 -8.64
C LEU A 177 10.25 11.93 -9.03
N ASP A 178 11.42 11.72 -8.40
CA ASP A 178 12.55 12.67 -8.39
C ASP A 178 13.78 12.26 -9.26
N ASP A 179 14.64 13.25 -9.51
CA ASP A 179 15.92 13.16 -10.21
C ASP A 179 17.01 12.42 -9.42
N LEU A 180 17.31 12.93 -8.23
CA LEU A 180 18.54 12.64 -7.50
C LEU A 180 18.59 11.17 -7.04
N ASN A 181 17.41 10.62 -6.72
CA ASN A 181 17.24 9.41 -5.93
C ASN A 181 16.39 8.36 -6.66
N GLY A 182 16.55 8.28 -7.98
CA GLY A 182 15.84 7.33 -8.82
C GLY A 182 16.30 5.87 -8.69
N TRP A 183 16.07 5.25 -7.53
CA TRP A 183 16.49 3.88 -7.24
C TRP A 183 15.65 2.84 -7.99
N ILE A 184 15.99 2.60 -9.25
CA ILE A 184 15.30 1.62 -10.12
C ILE A 184 15.56 0.19 -9.59
N ALA A 185 14.76 -0.17 -8.59
CA ALA A 185 14.85 -1.26 -7.64
C ALA A 185 13.42 -1.74 -7.25
N GLY A 186 13.28 -2.89 -6.58
CA GLY A 186 11.97 -3.47 -6.26
C GLY A 186 11.95 -4.99 -6.34
N TYR A 187 10.85 -5.54 -6.88
CA TYR A 187 10.46 -6.98 -6.93
C TYR A 187 11.59 -8.01 -6.85
N GLY A 188 12.66 -7.82 -7.60
CA GLY A 188 13.94 -8.48 -7.37
C GLY A 188 15.12 -7.62 -7.77
N GLY A 189 15.51 -6.64 -6.95
CA GLY A 189 16.78 -5.90 -7.07
C GLY A 189 16.84 -4.67 -6.17
N MET A 190 17.91 -4.46 -5.38
CA MET A 190 18.14 -3.18 -4.67
C MET A 190 19.61 -2.97 -4.24
N VAL A 191 20.34 -2.03 -4.87
CA VAL A 191 21.70 -1.60 -4.44
C VAL A 191 22.02 -0.18 -4.94
N ARG A 192 22.84 0.59 -4.21
CA ARG A 192 23.45 1.88 -4.61
C ARG A 192 24.92 1.91 -4.14
N THR A 193 25.72 2.77 -4.76
CA THR A 193 26.99 3.32 -4.22
C THR A 193 27.37 4.65 -4.88
N THR A 194 26.91 4.87 -6.11
CA THR A 194 27.03 6.05 -6.96
C THR A 194 25.80 6.09 -7.89
N ASN A 195 25.82 6.86 -8.97
CA ASN A 195 25.03 6.61 -10.17
C ASN A 195 25.89 6.76 -11.44
N GLY A 196 25.72 5.84 -12.41
CA GLY A 196 26.69 5.55 -13.48
C GLY A 196 26.54 4.11 -14.01
N GLY A 197 27.63 3.42 -14.36
CA GLY A 197 27.60 2.01 -14.80
C GLY A 197 28.64 1.58 -15.84
N GLU A 198 29.80 1.06 -15.41
CA GLU A 198 30.82 0.47 -16.30
C GLU A 198 31.20 -0.98 -15.96
N SER A 199 31.09 -1.39 -14.68
CA SER A 199 31.31 -2.75 -14.19
C SER A 199 30.37 -3.04 -13.01
N TRP A 200 29.17 -3.55 -13.31
CA TRP A 200 27.99 -3.37 -12.45
C TRP A 200 28.04 -4.31 -11.23
N MET A 201 28.02 -3.73 -10.02
CA MET A 201 28.31 -4.42 -8.75
C MET A 201 27.02 -4.82 -8.02
N VAL A 202 26.87 -6.09 -7.59
CA VAL A 202 25.55 -6.61 -7.18
C VAL A 202 25.61 -7.77 -6.17
N LEU A 203 24.52 -7.97 -5.40
CA LEU A 203 24.36 -9.00 -4.35
C LEU A 203 23.34 -10.17 -4.63
N SER A 204 22.07 -10.38 -4.21
CA SER A 204 20.89 -9.73 -3.53
C SER A 204 19.56 -8.94 -4.23
N ARG A 205 18.72 -9.64 -3.28
CA ARG A 205 17.27 -9.81 -2.81
C ARG A 205 17.13 -10.00 -1.28
N ASP A 206 16.05 -9.55 -0.60
CA ASP A 206 16.05 -9.57 0.89
C ASP A 206 14.76 -9.71 1.73
N PHE A 207 13.60 -10.06 1.22
CA PHE A 207 12.41 -9.43 1.79
C PHE A 207 11.15 -10.34 1.94
N GLU A 208 10.61 -10.64 3.16
CA GLU A 208 9.96 -11.93 3.68
C GLU A 208 8.65 -12.54 3.11
N ASN A 209 7.44 -12.04 3.45
CA ASN A 209 6.17 -12.37 2.80
C ASN A 209 5.30 -11.12 2.39
N SER A 210 5.12 -10.95 1.06
CA SER A 210 4.45 -9.93 0.17
C SER A 210 4.67 -8.40 0.34
N ILE A 211 4.39 -7.61 -0.71
CA ILE A 211 3.76 -6.25 -0.71
C ILE A 211 2.67 -6.25 -1.81
N SER A 212 2.39 -5.10 -2.44
CA SER A 212 1.63 -4.89 -3.70
C SER A 212 1.79 -3.47 -4.29
N GLU A 213 2.14 -2.45 -3.49
CA GLU A 213 2.16 -1.00 -3.83
C GLU A 213 3.34 -0.30 -3.10
N VAL A 214 3.83 0.90 -3.48
CA VAL A 214 4.97 1.57 -2.79
C VAL A 214 5.08 3.12 -2.85
N GLN A 215 5.78 3.73 -1.89
CA GLN A 215 6.81 4.80 -2.03
C GLN A 215 7.73 4.77 -0.78
N PHE A 216 8.93 5.37 -0.79
CA PHE A 216 10.00 5.10 0.19
C PHE A 216 10.80 6.34 0.67
N PHE A 217 11.84 6.10 1.48
CA PHE A 217 12.40 7.04 2.46
C PHE A 217 13.89 7.40 2.36
N ASP A 218 14.45 7.86 3.48
CA ASP A 218 15.67 8.65 3.70
C ASP A 218 16.85 7.90 4.38
N GLU A 219 17.85 8.69 4.81
CA GLU A 219 18.99 8.39 5.70
C GLU A 219 18.73 7.24 6.69
N LEU A 220 17.53 7.14 7.29
CA LEU A 220 17.28 6.21 8.38
C LEU A 220 16.15 5.17 8.20
N ASN A 221 15.17 5.29 7.30
CA ASN A 221 13.80 4.77 7.61
C ASN A 221 13.11 3.80 6.61
N GLY A 222 11.84 4.02 6.23
CA GLY A 222 11.03 3.22 5.27
C GLY A 222 10.20 2.08 5.87
N VAL A 223 8.85 2.08 5.86
CA VAL A 223 8.03 0.87 6.15
C VAL A 223 7.08 0.51 4.99
N GLY A 224 7.19 -0.70 4.47
CA GLY A 224 6.17 -1.41 3.68
C GLY A 224 5.88 -2.78 4.28
N ILE A 225 4.95 -3.54 3.73
CA ILE A 225 4.42 -4.75 4.40
C ILE A 225 3.72 -5.73 3.42
N GLY A 226 3.19 -6.94 3.79
CA GLY A 226 2.63 -7.98 2.83
C GLY A 226 1.37 -8.88 3.02
N GLY A 227 1.32 -9.84 3.97
CA GLY A 227 0.14 -10.64 4.42
C GLY A 227 -0.23 -10.63 5.94
N ARG A 228 -0.02 -11.68 6.76
CA ARG A 228 -0.76 -11.86 8.04
C ARG A 228 -0.02 -11.87 9.40
N TYR A 229 0.54 -10.74 9.81
CA TYR A 229 1.12 -10.37 11.12
C TYR A 229 1.10 -8.82 11.28
N PHE A 230 2.23 -8.19 11.76
CA PHE A 230 3.72 -5.69 11.74
C PHE A 230 5.33 -5.45 11.84
N TYR A 231 5.91 -4.65 10.93
CA TYR A 231 7.33 -4.74 10.50
C TYR A 231 8.15 -3.39 10.45
N ARG A 232 9.51 -3.38 10.68
CA ARG A 232 10.39 -2.18 10.95
C ARG A 232 11.96 -2.37 11.10
N THR A 233 12.81 -1.31 10.99
CA THR A 233 14.24 -1.23 11.52
C THR A 233 14.89 0.21 11.76
N ARG A 234 16.09 0.63 11.25
CA ARG A 234 16.78 1.98 11.32
C ARG A 234 18.12 2.07 10.56
N ASN A 235 18.55 3.23 10.02
CA ASN A 235 19.80 3.56 9.24
C ASN A 235 19.94 2.97 7.78
N GLY A 236 19.64 3.71 6.72
CA GLY A 236 19.18 3.31 5.35
C GLY A 236 19.78 2.12 4.53
N GLY A 237 19.10 0.97 4.50
CA GLY A 237 19.31 -0.14 3.53
C GLY A 237 20.63 -0.96 3.61
N VAL A 238 20.57 -2.27 3.98
CA VAL A 238 21.58 -3.30 3.66
C VAL A 238 21.24 -4.79 3.94
N LEU A 239 20.75 -5.17 5.13
CA LEU A 239 20.35 -6.57 5.44
C LEU A 239 19.14 -6.59 6.39
N TRP A 240 18.09 -7.35 6.07
CA TRP A 240 16.69 -7.10 6.48
C TRP A 240 16.34 -7.91 7.83
N SER A 241 15.48 -7.39 8.75
CA SER A 241 14.98 -7.67 10.16
C SER A 241 13.59 -8.41 10.37
N SER A 242 13.11 -8.63 11.63
CA SER A 242 11.71 -9.04 11.98
C SER A 242 11.18 -8.57 13.37
N ILE A 243 9.84 -8.46 13.57
CA ILE A 243 9.10 -8.07 14.83
C ILE A 243 7.62 -8.59 14.89
N THR A 244 6.80 -8.14 15.88
CA THR A 244 5.35 -8.38 16.13
C THR A 244 4.63 -7.23 16.90
N LEU A 245 3.27 -7.26 17.02
CA LEU A 245 2.45 -6.52 18.02
C LEU A 245 2.79 -6.95 19.45
N SER A 246 2.29 -6.24 20.47
CA SER A 246 2.31 -6.74 21.86
C SER A 246 1.64 -8.12 21.95
N GLU A 247 2.25 -9.04 22.71
CA GLU A 247 1.90 -10.47 22.82
C GLU A 247 2.18 -11.36 21.59
N GLY A 248 2.84 -10.86 20.54
CA GLY A 248 3.37 -11.73 19.48
C GLY A 248 2.33 -12.31 18.51
N THR A 249 1.17 -11.66 18.38
CA THR A 249 -0.03 -12.21 17.74
C THR A 249 -0.31 -11.69 16.33
N THR A 250 -1.26 -12.39 15.69
CA THR A 250 -1.87 -12.09 14.40
C THR A 250 -3.31 -12.64 14.35
N GLY A 251 -4.06 -12.33 13.30
CA GLY A 251 -5.51 -12.48 13.20
C GLY A 251 -6.03 -12.99 11.83
N PRO A 252 -7.15 -12.43 11.32
CA PRO A 252 -7.79 -12.84 10.06
C PRO A 252 -7.37 -12.25 8.68
N PHE A 253 -7.20 -10.92 8.46
CA PHE A 253 -6.69 -10.34 7.18
C PHE A 253 -6.33 -8.81 7.18
N THR A 254 -5.26 -8.45 6.49
CA THR A 254 -4.71 -7.12 6.14
C THR A 254 -5.22 -6.51 4.80
N LEU A 255 -4.85 -5.27 4.39
CA LEU A 255 -4.90 -4.80 2.96
C LEU A 255 -4.09 -3.52 2.51
N SER A 256 -3.48 -2.69 3.39
CA SER A 256 -2.74 -1.42 3.07
C SER A 256 -1.30 -1.40 3.63
N LEU A 257 -0.48 -0.38 3.33
CA LEU A 257 0.06 0.58 4.30
C LEU A 257 0.33 1.90 3.59
N HIS A 258 -0.12 2.99 4.18
CA HIS A 258 0.16 4.34 3.72
C HIS A 258 0.85 5.14 4.81
N PHE A 259 1.90 5.92 4.54
CA PHE A 259 2.18 7.01 5.45
C PHE A 259 2.62 8.31 4.82
N VAL A 260 2.38 9.38 5.58
CA VAL A 260 2.85 10.73 5.27
C VAL A 260 4.35 10.80 5.42
N SER A 261 4.88 10.15 6.50
CA SER A 261 6.15 10.44 7.20
C SER A 261 6.41 9.65 8.52
N SER A 262 6.70 10.19 9.73
CA SER A 262 6.56 9.48 11.05
C SER A 262 6.01 10.17 12.37
N SER A 263 4.74 10.67 12.46
CA SER A 263 4.11 11.28 13.67
C SER A 263 2.56 11.42 13.88
N THR A 264 1.59 11.13 12.98
CA THR A 264 0.13 11.05 13.39
C THR A 264 -0.64 9.83 12.82
N GLY A 265 -1.86 9.91 12.28
CA GLY A 265 -2.40 8.88 11.37
C GLY A 265 -3.43 7.82 11.82
N TRP A 266 -3.46 6.70 11.06
CA TRP A 266 -4.52 5.68 10.91
C TRP A 266 -3.97 4.25 10.69
N ILE A 267 -4.85 3.24 10.48
CA ILE A 267 -4.73 1.85 9.92
C ILE A 267 -6.18 1.34 9.80
N VAL A 268 -6.39 0.06 9.43
CA VAL A 268 -7.25 -0.96 10.08
C VAL A 268 -7.44 -2.12 9.07
N GLY A 269 -7.49 -3.37 9.54
CA GLY A 269 -7.78 -4.61 8.76
C GLY A 269 -9.26 -5.00 8.91
N SER A 270 -9.77 -6.19 8.53
CA SER A 270 -11.20 -6.50 8.85
C SER A 270 -11.55 -6.22 10.31
N GLY A 271 -12.78 -5.81 10.63
CA GLY A 271 -13.26 -5.92 12.01
C GLY A 271 -12.44 -5.27 13.16
N GLY A 272 -11.37 -4.49 12.91
CA GLY A 272 -10.22 -4.24 13.83
C GLY A 272 -10.29 -3.05 14.82
N TRP A 273 -9.27 -2.18 14.93
CA TRP A 273 -9.02 -1.25 16.07
C TRP A 273 -8.51 0.22 15.84
N ILE A 274 -8.98 1.25 16.60
CA ILE A 274 -8.30 2.57 16.74
C ILE A 274 -7.17 2.41 17.74
N ILE A 275 -6.01 3.09 17.66
CA ILE A 275 -4.91 2.86 18.60
C ILE A 275 -4.12 4.12 19.08
N ALA A 276 -3.14 4.00 20.01
CA ALA A 276 -2.46 5.15 20.66
C ALA A 276 -0.90 5.10 20.77
N THR A 277 -0.34 6.33 20.88
CA THR A 277 1.05 7.03 20.75
C THR A 277 1.31 8.77 20.56
N THR A 278 2.74 8.55 20.71
CA THR A 278 4.11 9.30 20.70
C THR A 278 5.38 8.48 20.28
N ASP A 279 6.48 9.15 19.88
CA ASP A 279 7.89 8.68 19.65
C ASP A 279 8.36 8.42 18.19
N GLY A 280 8.32 7.22 17.59
CA GLY A 280 8.57 6.95 16.14
C GLY A 280 8.95 5.54 15.66
N GLY A 281 8.64 4.44 16.36
CA GLY A 281 9.08 3.11 15.87
C GLY A 281 9.13 1.86 16.77
N THR A 282 8.02 1.14 17.04
CA THR A 282 7.85 -0.32 16.76
C THR A 282 6.42 -0.78 17.01
N THR A 283 5.83 -0.56 18.19
CA THR A 283 4.46 -1.00 18.50
C THR A 283 3.53 0.15 18.92
N TRP A 284 2.83 0.85 18.01
CA TRP A 284 1.60 1.51 18.48
C TRP A 284 0.53 0.43 18.86
N ILE A 285 -0.32 0.61 19.90
CA ILE A 285 -1.21 -0.45 20.50
C ILE A 285 -2.64 0.12 20.86
N PRO A 286 -3.79 -0.64 20.74
CA PRO A 286 -5.26 -0.28 20.55
C PRO A 286 -6.04 0.87 21.28
N GLN A 287 -7.40 0.94 21.30
CA GLN A 287 -8.19 2.06 21.93
C GLN A 287 -9.73 1.91 22.25
N ALA A 288 -10.62 1.31 21.42
CA ALA A 288 -12.10 1.58 21.53
C ALA A 288 -13.13 0.47 21.12
N SER A 289 -14.13 0.76 20.29
CA SER A 289 -15.09 -0.17 19.59
C SER A 289 -15.98 0.60 18.58
N GLY A 290 -16.37 0.01 17.43
CA GLY A 290 -17.26 0.64 16.41
C GLY A 290 -18.13 -0.30 15.56
N VAL A 291 -17.56 -0.95 14.56
CA VAL A 291 -18.24 -1.87 13.62
C VAL A 291 -17.51 -3.23 13.55
N ASN A 292 -17.88 -4.13 12.64
CA ASN A 292 -17.14 -5.38 12.38
C ASN A 292 -16.87 -5.63 10.88
N ASP A 293 -17.01 -4.56 10.10
CA ASP A 293 -17.04 -4.55 8.66
C ASP A 293 -15.67 -4.08 8.09
N PHE A 294 -15.67 -3.02 7.28
CA PHE A 294 -14.53 -2.63 6.45
C PHE A 294 -14.43 -1.11 6.14
N LEU A 295 -13.20 -0.57 6.08
CA LEU A 295 -12.81 0.84 5.84
C LEU A 295 -11.84 0.87 4.64
N TYR A 296 -12.28 0.30 3.52
CA TYR A 296 -11.48 -0.05 2.34
C TYR A 296 -10.24 0.74 1.84
N ARG A 297 -10.03 2.05 2.07
CA ARG A 297 -8.91 2.80 1.44
C ARG A 297 -8.66 4.18 2.10
N VAL A 298 -7.62 4.94 1.74
CA VAL A 298 -7.19 6.14 2.50
C VAL A 298 -6.95 7.43 1.65
N ALA A 299 -6.62 8.57 2.28
CA ALA A 299 -6.36 9.92 1.70
C ALA A 299 -5.88 10.93 2.81
N PHE A 300 -4.97 11.93 2.63
CA PHE A 300 -4.57 12.83 3.77
C PHE A 300 -3.89 14.20 3.43
N THR A 301 -4.27 15.34 4.07
CA THR A 301 -4.07 16.73 3.53
C THR A 301 -4.17 18.00 4.43
N ASP A 302 -4.65 17.99 5.68
CA ASP A 302 -5.42 19.15 6.24
C ASP A 302 -5.21 19.57 7.74
N PRO A 303 -4.82 18.68 8.67
CA PRO A 303 -5.44 18.80 10.86
C PRO A 303 -6.19 20.01 11.39
N ASN A 304 -7.51 19.97 11.17
CA ASN A 304 -8.55 20.14 12.20
C ASN A 304 -9.83 19.30 11.94
N HIS A 305 -10.07 18.74 10.73
CA HIS A 305 -11.31 18.01 10.42
C HIS A 305 -11.17 16.88 9.35
N GLY A 306 -10.50 15.74 9.64
CA GLY A 306 -10.29 14.59 8.74
C GLY A 306 -11.12 13.32 8.97
N VAL A 307 -11.21 12.39 8.03
CA VAL A 307 -12.43 11.59 7.82
C VAL A 307 -12.24 10.07 7.89
N VAL A 308 -13.31 9.25 7.92
CA VAL A 308 -13.27 7.78 7.69
C VAL A 308 -14.67 7.20 7.52
N MET A 309 -14.77 6.10 6.76
CA MET A 309 -15.99 5.68 6.07
C MET A 309 -16.26 4.15 6.14
N GLY A 310 -16.76 3.62 7.27
CA GLY A 310 -16.80 2.16 7.57
C GLY A 310 -18.17 1.44 7.50
N ASP A 311 -18.22 0.28 6.82
CA ASP A 311 -19.39 -0.54 6.38
C ASP A 311 -20.36 0.01 5.29
N TYR A 312 -20.30 -0.59 4.09
CA TYR A 312 -21.30 -0.52 3.00
C TYR A 312 -22.00 0.85 2.81
N GLY A 313 -21.28 1.95 2.92
CA GLY A 313 -21.86 3.28 2.68
C GLY A 313 -22.53 3.96 3.85
N ARG A 314 -22.38 3.48 5.09
CA ARG A 314 -22.91 4.22 6.24
C ARG A 314 -22.45 5.68 6.24
N ILE A 315 -23.40 6.62 6.07
CA ILE A 315 -23.29 8.05 6.49
C ILE A 315 -23.58 8.50 8.12
N LEU A 316 -22.33 9.17 8.03
CA LEU A 316 -21.03 9.25 8.78
C LEU A 316 -20.56 10.72 8.86
N ARG A 317 -20.22 11.19 10.07
CA ARG A 317 -19.39 12.39 10.35
C ARG A 317 -18.80 12.37 11.77
N THR A 318 -17.76 13.13 12.12
CA THR A 318 -16.98 12.95 13.39
C THR A 318 -16.40 14.24 14.05
N THR A 319 -15.50 14.19 15.07
CA THR A 319 -14.94 15.40 15.75
C THR A 319 -13.51 15.36 16.35
N ASP A 320 -13.00 14.35 17.08
CA ASP A 320 -11.59 14.32 17.60
C ASP A 320 -10.69 13.14 17.12
N ALA A 321 -10.61 12.03 17.84
CA ALA A 321 -9.83 10.79 17.63
C ALA A 321 -10.28 9.61 18.54
N GLY A 322 -11.26 9.84 19.42
CA GLY A 322 -11.42 9.08 20.67
C GLY A 322 -12.39 7.88 20.68
N SER A 323 -12.85 7.57 21.90
CA SER A 323 -12.84 6.19 22.40
C SER A 323 -14.16 5.41 22.28
N SER A 324 -15.02 5.74 21.30
CA SER A 324 -16.14 4.90 20.84
C SER A 324 -16.66 5.36 19.48
N TRP A 325 -17.17 4.42 18.68
CA TRP A 325 -17.64 4.66 17.32
C TRP A 325 -19.12 4.34 17.16
N ASN A 326 -19.96 5.38 17.14
CA ASN A 326 -21.37 5.23 16.79
C ASN A 326 -21.54 4.87 15.29
N VAL A 327 -20.61 5.28 14.41
CA VAL A 327 -20.82 5.39 12.95
C VAL A 327 -22.06 6.25 12.71
N GLN A 328 -23.29 5.69 12.73
CA GLN A 328 -24.61 6.22 13.19
C GLN A 328 -25.76 5.38 12.59
N ALA A 329 -27.00 5.63 13.01
CA ALA A 329 -28.21 4.92 12.56
C ALA A 329 -28.76 5.32 11.17
N GLY A 330 -28.17 6.28 10.45
CA GLY A 330 -28.58 6.68 9.09
C GLY A 330 -28.30 5.61 8.02
N GLN A 331 -27.34 4.74 8.28
CA GLN A 331 -27.00 3.52 7.54
C GLN A 331 -26.57 3.68 6.05
N ARG A 332 -26.43 2.53 5.37
CA ARG A 332 -25.63 2.19 4.17
C ARG A 332 -26.06 2.87 2.87
N ILE A 333 -25.13 3.47 2.12
CA ILE A 333 -25.39 4.06 0.80
C ILE A 333 -25.92 3.04 -0.21
N SER A 334 -25.56 1.76 -0.11
CA SER A 334 -26.23 0.65 -0.78
C SER A 334 -25.64 -0.67 -0.28
N ASP A 335 -25.70 -1.69 -1.14
CA ASP A 335 -25.03 -2.98 -0.99
C ASP A 335 -23.65 -2.97 -1.65
N LEU A 336 -23.20 -1.76 -1.99
CA LEU A 336 -21.94 -1.38 -2.61
C LEU A 336 -21.44 -0.12 -1.86
N ASN A 337 -20.17 0.24 -2.02
CA ASN A 337 -19.35 0.73 -0.90
C ASN A 337 -18.74 2.14 -1.10
N PHE A 338 -17.39 2.29 -1.16
CA PHE A 338 -16.65 3.47 -1.70
C PHE A 338 -15.15 3.28 -1.98
N TYR A 339 -14.42 2.41 -1.28
CA TYR A 339 -12.95 2.34 -1.37
C TYR A 339 -12.30 3.69 -1.01
N ALA A 340 -11.85 4.45 -1.99
CA ALA A 340 -11.02 5.65 -1.86
C ALA A 340 -11.79 6.93 -2.18
N VAL A 341 -11.09 8.06 -2.01
CA VAL A 341 -11.62 9.39 -2.30
C VAL A 341 -10.43 10.25 -2.69
N ASP A 342 -10.06 10.20 -3.96
CA ASP A 342 -9.04 11.06 -4.54
C ASP A 342 -9.40 12.52 -4.24
N PHE A 343 -8.56 13.19 -3.45
CA PHE A 343 -8.93 14.44 -2.81
C PHE A 343 -7.89 15.53 -2.98
N ALA A 344 -8.26 16.45 -3.84
CA ALA A 344 -8.18 17.85 -3.48
C ALA A 344 -9.10 18.15 -2.25
N ASP A 345 -8.50 18.74 -1.22
CA ASP A 345 -8.96 19.92 -0.47
C ASP A 345 -10.16 19.88 0.54
N THR A 346 -11.42 20.36 0.30
CA THR A 346 -12.31 20.87 1.43
C THR A 346 -13.85 20.56 1.57
N ASN A 347 -14.82 20.98 0.69
CA ASN A 347 -16.31 20.81 0.83
C ASN A 347 -17.35 20.43 -0.34
N TYR A 348 -17.17 20.51 -1.70
CA TYR A 348 -17.95 19.88 -2.88
C TYR A 348 -17.23 18.79 -3.77
N GLY A 349 -17.70 18.33 -4.95
CA GLY A 349 -17.03 17.22 -5.69
C GLY A 349 -17.91 16.29 -6.55
N TRP A 350 -17.33 15.13 -6.89
CA TRP A 350 -17.83 14.06 -7.79
C TRP A 350 -18.48 12.84 -7.05
N ALA A 351 -17.73 11.73 -6.83
CA ALA A 351 -17.98 10.42 -6.15
C ALA A 351 -18.78 9.28 -6.86
N VAL A 352 -18.17 8.11 -7.19
CA VAL A 352 -18.81 6.91 -7.86
C VAL A 352 -18.24 5.46 -7.49
N GLY A 353 -18.35 4.35 -8.30
CA GLY A 353 -17.67 3.01 -8.03
C GLY A 353 -18.43 1.60 -8.16
N GLY A 354 -17.92 0.38 -7.75
CA GLY A 354 -18.52 -1.03 -7.92
C GLY A 354 -18.19 -2.30 -6.98
N MET A 355 -18.29 -3.60 -7.42
CA MET A 355 -18.31 -4.94 -6.67
C MET A 355 -17.39 -6.08 -7.26
N TYR A 356 -17.31 -7.34 -6.72
CA TYR A 356 -16.52 -8.46 -7.36
C TYR A 356 -17.00 -8.79 -8.79
N TYR A 357 -18.29 -8.51 -9.05
CA TYR A 357 -18.86 -8.19 -10.36
C TYR A 357 -19.98 -7.15 -10.13
N GLY A 358 -20.05 -6.08 -10.93
CA GLY A 358 -21.14 -5.08 -10.87
C GLY A 358 -20.78 -3.70 -10.26
N GLY A 359 -21.76 -2.79 -10.25
CA GLY A 359 -21.81 -1.55 -9.45
C GLY A 359 -21.24 -0.26 -10.09
N ARG A 360 -22.00 0.87 -10.04
CA ARG A 360 -21.68 2.23 -10.54
C ARG A 360 -22.40 3.35 -9.79
N LEU A 361 -21.78 4.01 -8.81
CA LEU A 361 -22.42 5.17 -8.15
C LEU A 361 -22.56 6.37 -9.08
N ILE A 362 -23.48 7.29 -8.73
CA ILE A 362 -23.78 8.58 -9.35
C ILE A 362 -24.41 9.48 -8.25
N VAL A 363 -23.64 10.23 -7.45
CA VAL A 363 -24.25 11.19 -6.48
C VAL A 363 -24.35 12.63 -6.99
N ARG A 364 -23.27 13.21 -7.51
CA ARG A 364 -23.04 14.67 -7.39
C ARG A 364 -22.66 14.96 -5.94
N THR A 365 -21.73 15.88 -5.66
CA THR A 365 -21.40 16.19 -4.29
C THR A 365 -21.27 17.73 -4.06
N THR A 366 -22.32 18.43 -3.60
CA THR A 366 -22.38 19.90 -3.28
C THR A 366 -21.48 20.33 -2.13
N ASN A 367 -21.38 21.64 -1.83
CA ASN A 367 -20.64 22.19 -0.68
C ASN A 367 -21.18 21.73 0.71
N GLY A 368 -20.26 21.36 1.63
CA GLY A 368 -20.50 21.02 3.05
C GLY A 368 -19.60 19.91 3.68
N GLY A 369 -18.80 19.18 2.89
CA GLY A 369 -17.64 18.37 3.35
C GLY A 369 -17.87 17.13 4.23
N ASN A 370 -19.11 16.76 4.57
CA ASN A 370 -19.43 15.82 5.66
C ASN A 370 -20.66 14.90 5.43
N THR A 371 -21.51 15.21 4.43
CA THR A 371 -22.94 15.41 4.78
C THR A 371 -24.00 14.45 4.20
N TRP A 372 -24.74 14.80 3.13
CA TRP A 372 -26.20 14.65 3.18
C TRP A 372 -26.89 13.44 2.51
N THR A 373 -26.66 13.12 1.23
CA THR A 373 -27.61 12.29 0.45
C THR A 373 -27.09 11.86 -0.93
N ALA A 374 -27.55 10.71 -1.43
CA ALA A 374 -27.13 10.10 -2.69
C ALA A 374 -28.26 10.02 -3.75
N LEU A 375 -27.92 9.69 -5.00
CA LEU A 375 -28.86 9.74 -6.15
C LEU A 375 -29.00 8.41 -6.93
N VAL A 376 -28.01 7.97 -7.70
CA VAL A 376 -28.10 6.78 -8.59
C VAL A 376 -26.83 5.92 -8.48
N ASN A 377 -26.88 4.69 -9.00
CA ASN A 377 -26.12 3.50 -8.59
C ASN A 377 -26.42 2.41 -9.64
N ASP A 378 -25.46 1.76 -10.31
CA ASP A 378 -25.74 0.73 -11.34
C ASP A 378 -24.95 -0.58 -11.11
N PRO A 379 -25.57 -1.54 -10.38
CA PRO A 379 -25.07 -2.90 -10.14
C PRO A 379 -24.76 -3.74 -11.37
N ASP A 380 -25.28 -3.42 -12.56
CA ASP A 380 -25.14 -4.27 -13.75
C ASP A 380 -23.87 -3.95 -14.56
N SER A 381 -23.30 -2.76 -14.37
CA SER A 381 -22.02 -2.35 -14.95
C SER A 381 -20.83 -3.07 -14.29
N SER A 382 -20.02 -3.79 -15.07
CA SER A 382 -19.14 -4.87 -14.58
C SER A 382 -17.85 -4.43 -13.85
N ALA A 383 -17.97 -3.72 -12.72
CA ALA A 383 -16.97 -3.51 -11.67
C ALA A 383 -15.71 -2.65 -11.95
N ILE A 384 -15.03 -2.24 -10.86
CA ILE A 384 -14.19 -1.03 -10.75
C ILE A 384 -12.83 -1.28 -10.09
N VAL A 385 -11.81 -0.46 -10.43
CA VAL A 385 -10.62 -0.25 -9.58
C VAL A 385 -10.03 1.19 -9.50
N ASP A 386 -9.53 1.84 -10.55
CA ASP A 386 -8.40 2.83 -10.49
C ASP A 386 -8.61 4.29 -11.01
N VAL A 387 -8.12 5.29 -10.24
CA VAL A 387 -8.66 6.68 -10.12
C VAL A 387 -7.73 7.73 -9.41
N ALA A 388 -7.81 9.04 -9.78
CA ALA A 388 -7.04 10.19 -9.25
C ALA A 388 -7.76 11.59 -9.36
N ALA A 389 -7.28 12.64 -8.66
CA ALA A 389 -7.97 13.93 -8.46
C ALA A 389 -7.36 15.17 -9.17
N LEU A 390 -8.08 16.30 -9.12
CA LEU A 390 -7.66 17.62 -9.61
C LEU A 390 -8.19 18.81 -8.78
N SER A 391 -9.42 19.27 -9.10
CA SER A 391 -9.80 20.69 -9.07
C SER A 391 -11.30 20.89 -9.35
N PRO A 392 -11.81 22.11 -9.65
CA PRO A 392 -13.20 22.33 -10.05
C PRO A 392 -13.54 21.92 -11.51
N LEU A 393 -12.60 21.40 -12.29
CA LEU A 393 -12.64 21.50 -13.76
C LEU A 393 -12.83 20.17 -14.52
N THR A 394 -12.00 19.16 -14.26
CA THR A 394 -11.91 17.94 -15.10
C THR A 394 -11.93 16.67 -14.24
N ALA A 395 -12.46 15.55 -14.76
CA ALA A 395 -12.18 14.20 -14.26
C ALA A 395 -12.53 13.13 -15.33
N TRP A 396 -12.06 11.90 -15.10
CA TRP A 396 -12.26 10.64 -15.82
C TRP A 396 -12.45 9.53 -14.75
N PHE A 397 -13.15 8.41 -15.04
CA PHE A 397 -13.70 7.41 -14.06
C PHE A 397 -13.04 5.99 -14.15
N ALA A 398 -13.56 4.87 -13.57
CA ALA A 398 -12.73 3.65 -13.29
C ALA A 398 -13.19 2.15 -13.55
N GLY A 399 -14.20 1.77 -14.37
CA GLY A 399 -14.44 0.32 -14.72
C GLY A 399 -15.82 -0.14 -15.28
N GLY A 400 -16.06 -1.43 -15.61
CA GLY A 400 -17.26 -2.00 -16.31
C GLY A 400 -17.07 -2.94 -17.56
N SER A 401 -17.71 -2.66 -18.73
CA SER A 401 -17.17 -2.63 -20.15
C SER A 401 -18.00 -1.80 -21.20
N SER A 402 -17.61 -0.57 -21.60
CA SER A 402 -18.30 0.28 -22.67
C SER A 402 -17.46 1.62 -23.33
N GLY A 403 -17.17 1.94 -21.99
CA GLY A 403 -16.22 2.66 -21.12
C GLY A 403 -16.59 4.05 -20.58
N LEU A 404 -15.52 4.77 -20.22
CA LEU A 404 -15.33 6.13 -19.71
C LEU A 404 -15.97 7.33 -20.42
N MET A 405 -16.12 8.46 -19.71
CA MET A 405 -16.70 9.73 -20.14
C MET A 405 -15.87 10.96 -19.69
N LEU A 406 -16.02 12.15 -20.31
CA LEU A 406 -15.48 13.43 -19.78
C LEU A 406 -16.43 14.64 -19.93
N THR A 407 -16.12 15.76 -19.25
CA THR A 407 -17.05 16.49 -18.39
C THR A 407 -17.49 17.92 -18.83
N THR A 408 -17.38 18.18 -20.14
CA THR A 408 -18.21 18.98 -21.07
C THR A 408 -19.12 20.13 -20.56
N ASP A 409 -19.94 19.91 -19.53
CA ASP A 409 -21.02 20.82 -19.07
C ASP A 409 -21.05 21.07 -17.55
N GLY A 410 -20.20 20.38 -16.79
CA GLY A 410 -20.13 20.57 -15.34
C GLY A 410 -21.24 19.92 -14.50
N GLY A 411 -22.08 19.02 -15.03
CA GLY A 411 -23.05 18.29 -14.19
C GLY A 411 -23.73 17.01 -14.71
N GLN A 412 -23.65 16.71 -16.01
CA GLN A 412 -24.40 15.63 -16.68
C GLN A 412 -23.48 14.62 -17.42
N SER A 413 -22.17 14.64 -17.16
CA SER A 413 -21.33 15.13 -18.22
C SER A 413 -20.27 14.24 -18.87
N PHE A 414 -20.13 14.20 -20.21
CA PHE A 414 -21.15 14.11 -21.27
C PHE A 414 -20.63 13.54 -22.61
N ILE A 415 -19.33 13.56 -22.93
CA ILE A 415 -18.80 13.09 -24.24
C ILE A 415 -17.93 11.83 -24.06
N PRO A 416 -18.46 10.66 -24.49
CA PRO A 416 -17.77 8.73 -23.85
C PRO A 416 -16.38 8.28 -24.55
N GLN A 417 -15.14 8.25 -23.97
CA GLN A 417 -13.81 8.23 -24.71
C GLN A 417 -12.58 7.31 -24.19
N PHE A 418 -11.48 6.94 -24.97
CA PHE A 418 -10.70 5.62 -24.93
C PHE A 418 -9.05 5.58 -24.97
N LEU A 419 -8.24 4.49 -25.36
CA LEU A 419 -6.67 4.27 -25.25
C LEU A 419 -5.37 3.80 -26.25
N PRO A 420 -5.00 3.40 -27.59
CA PRO A 420 -5.49 3.07 -29.00
C PRO A 420 -5.80 1.58 -29.42
N GLU A 421 -5.32 0.53 -28.73
CA GLU A 421 -5.57 -0.88 -29.16
C GLU A 421 -6.93 -1.55 -28.66
N ASN A 422 -7.97 -0.88 -28.06
CA ASN A 422 -9.13 -1.40 -27.17
C ASN A 422 -9.10 -1.97 -25.62
N ARG A 423 -8.70 -1.35 -24.46
CA ARG A 423 -8.16 -1.99 -23.16
C ARG A 423 -9.08 -2.06 -21.94
N ARG A 424 -8.92 -3.14 -21.16
CA ARG A 424 -9.14 -3.23 -19.69
C ARG A 424 -7.82 -3.55 -18.95
N ALA A 425 -7.55 -2.87 -17.82
CA ALA A 425 -6.21 -2.52 -17.30
C ALA A 425 -5.84 -3.03 -15.87
N GLY A 426 -5.20 -2.21 -14.99
CA GLY A 426 -4.69 -2.55 -13.64
C GLY A 426 -4.91 -1.48 -12.55
N GLN A 427 -3.88 -0.76 -12.07
CA GLN A 427 -3.97 0.20 -10.93
C GLN A 427 -3.02 1.45 -11.04
N LEU A 428 -3.31 2.58 -10.34
CA LEU A 428 -2.67 3.90 -10.55
C LEU A 428 -2.50 4.85 -9.33
N GLN A 429 -1.64 5.87 -9.52
CA GLN A 429 -1.55 7.14 -8.79
C GLN A 429 -0.99 8.24 -9.76
N PHE A 430 -0.91 9.54 -9.41
CA PHE A 430 -0.34 10.58 -10.31
C PHE A 430 0.13 11.93 -9.67
N PHE A 431 0.96 12.73 -10.38
CA PHE A 431 1.55 14.00 -9.86
C PHE A 431 1.57 15.25 -10.79
N ASN A 432 2.56 15.46 -11.68
CA ASN A 432 2.84 16.79 -12.30
C ASN A 432 2.47 16.99 -13.79
N ALA A 433 2.55 18.24 -14.27
CA ALA A 433 2.52 18.69 -15.68
C ALA A 433 1.16 18.55 -16.42
N ASP A 434 1.19 18.59 -17.76
CA ASP A 434 0.05 18.43 -18.69
C ASP A 434 -0.03 16.94 -19.12
N SER A 435 -0.01 16.04 -18.13
CA SER A 435 0.44 14.65 -18.29
C SER A 435 -0.67 13.59 -18.22
N GLY A 436 -0.34 12.37 -18.68
CA GLY A 436 -1.26 11.23 -18.74
C GLY A 436 -0.51 9.89 -18.79
N TRP A 437 -0.97 8.92 -17.98
CA TRP A 437 -0.28 7.63 -17.75
C TRP A 437 -1.25 6.73 -16.94
N ILE A 438 -1.92 5.75 -17.55
CA ILE A 438 -2.90 4.83 -16.91
C ILE A 438 -2.53 3.41 -17.28
N ARG A 439 -2.09 2.57 -16.33
CA ARG A 439 -1.20 1.44 -16.66
C ARG A 439 -1.65 0.07 -15.98
N SER A 440 -1.00 -1.11 -16.13
CA SER A 440 -1.62 -2.48 -15.90
C SER A 440 -0.78 -3.78 -15.59
N GLY A 441 0.47 -3.69 -15.09
CA GLY A 441 1.39 -4.84 -14.86
C GLY A 441 2.18 -5.53 -16.01
N ARG A 442 2.32 -4.95 -17.23
CA ARG A 442 2.80 -5.59 -18.50
C ARG A 442 3.09 -4.76 -19.82
N TYR A 443 3.01 -3.42 -19.92
CA TYR A 443 3.43 -2.58 -21.09
C TYR A 443 3.50 -1.06 -20.79
N LEU A 444 4.17 -0.27 -21.64
CA LEU A 444 4.42 1.18 -21.44
C LEU A 444 3.29 2.16 -21.82
N THR A 445 3.34 3.36 -21.23
CA THR A 445 2.39 4.51 -21.33
C THR A 445 3.18 5.82 -21.24
N TYR A 446 2.85 6.90 -21.97
CA TYR A 446 3.10 8.27 -21.51
C TYR A 446 2.55 9.47 -22.30
N THR A 447 2.38 10.59 -21.60
CA THR A 447 2.50 11.97 -22.10
C THR A 447 2.73 12.96 -20.95
N THR A 448 3.43 14.08 -21.20
CA THR A 448 3.64 15.20 -20.26
C THR A 448 3.13 16.54 -20.78
N ASN A 449 2.95 16.66 -22.10
CA ASN A 449 2.34 17.81 -22.77
C ASN A 449 1.75 17.39 -24.13
N GLY A 450 0.43 17.58 -24.29
CA GLY A 450 -0.33 17.02 -25.41
C GLY A 450 0.06 17.64 -26.77
N GLY A 451 0.41 16.88 -27.82
CA GLY A 451 0.54 15.42 -27.95
C GLY A 451 0.54 15.05 -29.44
N GLN A 452 1.65 14.99 -30.19
CA GLN A 452 3.08 14.73 -29.91
C GLN A 452 3.46 13.26 -29.63
N ASN A 453 2.51 12.31 -29.70
CA ASN A 453 2.79 10.87 -29.58
C ASN A 453 1.91 10.20 -28.49
N TRP A 454 2.31 9.02 -27.97
CA TRP A 454 1.90 8.45 -26.67
C TRP A 454 2.79 7.28 -26.14
N GLN A 455 3.88 6.92 -26.82
CA GLN A 455 3.85 5.95 -27.92
C GLN A 455 4.53 4.62 -27.50
N ALA A 456 4.57 3.59 -28.36
CA ALA A 456 5.10 2.28 -28.01
C ALA A 456 5.69 1.49 -29.22
N ILE A 457 6.22 0.28 -28.96
CA ILE A 457 7.45 -0.22 -29.61
C ILE A 457 7.59 -1.76 -29.79
N PRO A 458 8.50 -2.23 -30.67
CA PRO A 458 8.61 -3.63 -31.11
C PRO A 458 9.53 -4.58 -30.30
N THR A 459 10.32 -4.13 -29.31
CA THR A 459 11.33 -4.94 -28.59
C THR A 459 10.86 -6.30 -28.03
N MET A 460 11.82 -7.21 -27.85
CA MET A 460 11.65 -8.66 -27.76
C MET A 460 12.11 -9.23 -26.40
N THR A 461 11.83 -10.53 -26.21
CA THR A 461 11.74 -11.20 -24.90
C THR A 461 12.96 -11.06 -23.97
N MET A 462 12.83 -10.16 -22.99
CA MET A 462 13.42 -10.32 -21.65
C MET A 462 12.67 -11.43 -20.87
N SER A 463 13.23 -11.93 -19.77
CA SER A 463 12.77 -13.20 -19.15
C SER A 463 11.63 -13.03 -18.13
N GLY A 464 11.59 -11.93 -17.38
CA GLY A 464 10.52 -11.49 -16.47
C GLY A 464 10.74 -10.01 -16.12
N THR A 465 9.94 -9.09 -16.62
CA THR A 465 10.13 -7.64 -16.45
C THR A 465 8.82 -6.90 -16.71
N TYR A 466 8.15 -6.48 -15.65
CA TYR A 466 6.72 -6.13 -15.64
C TYR A 466 6.48 -4.60 -15.51
N GLY A 467 6.69 -4.01 -14.32
CA GLY A 467 6.43 -2.61 -13.96
C GLY A 467 7.58 -1.66 -14.33
N MET A 468 8.53 -1.47 -13.41
CA MET A 468 9.72 -0.59 -13.48
C MET A 468 9.47 0.93 -13.32
N PHE A 469 10.55 1.62 -12.90
CA PHE A 469 10.58 2.72 -11.91
C PHE A 469 10.65 4.13 -12.48
N PHE A 470 10.03 5.08 -11.77
CA PHE A 470 9.92 6.47 -12.20
C PHE A 470 10.95 7.42 -11.54
N LEU A 471 11.87 7.91 -12.38
CA LEU A 471 13.07 8.71 -12.09
C LEU A 471 13.08 9.94 -13.01
N ASP A 472 13.50 11.11 -12.54
CA ASP A 472 13.44 12.36 -13.32
C ASP A 472 14.64 12.59 -14.28
N MET A 473 15.92 12.45 -13.89
CA MET A 473 17.05 12.47 -14.85
C MET A 473 18.23 11.50 -14.54
N GLN A 474 18.84 11.53 -13.35
CA GLN A 474 20.25 11.12 -13.16
C GLN A 474 20.52 9.66 -12.71
N ASN A 475 19.54 8.75 -12.75
CA ASN A 475 19.69 7.36 -12.31
C ASN A 475 19.16 6.34 -13.36
N GLY A 476 19.56 5.06 -13.31
CA GLY A 476 19.37 4.13 -14.43
C GLY A 476 19.56 2.62 -14.16
N TRP A 477 19.01 2.10 -13.06
CA TRP A 477 19.00 0.67 -12.68
C TRP A 477 18.28 -0.28 -13.68
N VAL A 478 18.31 -1.59 -13.40
CA VAL A 478 17.39 -2.59 -13.98
C VAL A 478 17.13 -3.70 -12.94
N PHE A 479 15.86 -4.00 -12.63
CA PHE A 479 15.48 -4.93 -11.54
C PHE A 479 14.29 -5.86 -11.86
N GLY A 480 14.22 -6.98 -11.14
CA GLY A 480 13.13 -7.96 -11.19
C GLY A 480 13.56 -9.43 -11.02
N GLY A 481 12.72 -10.28 -10.40
CA GLY A 481 13.07 -11.68 -10.13
C GLY A 481 11.94 -12.63 -9.70
N LYS A 482 12.12 -13.93 -9.94
CA LYS A 482 11.34 -15.05 -9.41
C LYS A 482 12.15 -16.37 -9.25
N PRO A 483 13.48 -16.41 -9.51
CA PRO A 483 14.49 -15.60 -8.80
C PRO A 483 15.07 -14.47 -9.64
N ALA A 484 15.80 -13.54 -9.03
CA ALA A 484 16.42 -12.41 -9.72
C ALA A 484 17.68 -12.78 -10.53
N THR A 485 18.03 -11.98 -11.55
CA THR A 485 19.38 -11.90 -12.13
C THR A 485 19.63 -10.46 -12.61
N ILE A 486 20.07 -9.59 -11.71
CA ILE A 486 20.01 -8.12 -11.89
C ILE A 486 21.33 -7.40 -11.60
N GLU A 487 21.35 -6.07 -11.79
CA GLU A 487 22.56 -5.24 -11.85
C GLU A 487 22.41 -3.88 -11.13
N HIS A 488 23.54 -3.24 -10.80
CA HIS A 488 23.60 -1.89 -10.24
C HIS A 488 24.87 -1.12 -10.69
N THR A 489 24.71 0.17 -10.90
CA THR A 489 25.65 1.20 -11.39
C THR A 489 27.06 1.29 -10.76
N THR A 490 27.97 1.95 -11.49
CA THR A 490 29.28 2.46 -11.01
C THR A 490 29.58 3.86 -11.60
N ASP A 491 30.26 3.98 -12.75
CA ASP A 491 30.61 5.24 -13.45
C ASP A 491 30.32 5.13 -14.97
N GLY A 492 30.16 6.23 -15.70
CA GLY A 492 30.06 6.27 -17.17
C GLY A 492 28.78 5.73 -17.84
N GLY A 493 28.11 4.71 -17.27
CA GLY A 493 26.76 4.22 -17.66
C GLY A 493 26.67 3.31 -18.89
N LEU A 494 27.75 3.10 -19.65
CA LEU A 494 27.71 2.55 -21.01
C LEU A 494 28.35 1.15 -21.19
N THR A 495 28.78 0.47 -20.13
CA THR A 495 29.11 -0.98 -20.19
C THR A 495 28.49 -1.72 -19.02
N TRP A 496 27.65 -2.72 -19.30
CA TRP A 496 26.81 -3.41 -18.31
C TRP A 496 27.41 -4.79 -17.92
N THR A 497 26.90 -5.47 -16.90
CA THR A 497 27.50 -6.69 -16.32
C THR A 497 26.45 -7.73 -15.84
N ARG A 498 26.40 -8.11 -14.55
CA ARG A 498 25.52 -9.17 -13.97
C ARG A 498 25.72 -9.27 -12.45
N GLN A 499 24.70 -9.64 -11.65
CA GLN A 499 24.64 -10.96 -10.97
C GLN A 499 23.53 -11.16 -9.90
N TYR A 500 22.92 -10.13 -9.30
CA TYR A 500 22.16 -10.33 -8.03
C TYR A 500 20.97 -11.26 -8.23
N GLN A 501 20.94 -12.30 -7.39
CA GLN A 501 20.08 -13.47 -7.48
C GLN A 501 19.71 -13.95 -6.06
N ASP A 502 18.72 -14.84 -5.99
CA ASP A 502 18.20 -15.43 -4.76
C ASP A 502 17.99 -16.95 -4.89
N SER A 503 17.50 -17.58 -3.82
CA SER A 503 17.13 -19.00 -3.77
C SER A 503 15.68 -19.26 -3.40
N LEU A 504 14.83 -18.23 -3.36
CA LEU A 504 13.44 -18.30 -2.95
C LEU A 504 12.51 -18.30 -4.18
N TYR A 505 12.72 -19.34 -4.99
CA TYR A 505 12.11 -19.58 -6.30
C TYR A 505 10.58 -19.64 -6.21
N GLY A 506 9.89 -18.67 -6.83
CA GLY A 506 8.42 -18.55 -6.80
C GLY A 506 7.81 -18.14 -5.45
N GLU A 507 8.51 -18.29 -4.33
CA GLU A 507 8.07 -17.86 -2.98
C GLU A 507 8.31 -16.34 -2.77
N THR A 508 8.34 -15.53 -3.85
CA THR A 508 8.92 -14.17 -3.88
C THR A 508 8.13 -13.07 -4.66
N ALA A 509 7.84 -11.90 -4.01
CA ALA A 509 7.00 -10.80 -4.55
C ALA A 509 6.99 -9.48 -3.71
N VAL A 510 7.37 -8.31 -4.27
CA VAL A 510 7.29 -6.98 -3.59
C VAL A 510 5.88 -6.39 -3.81
N VAL A 511 5.70 -5.22 -4.43
CA VAL A 511 6.11 -5.06 -5.83
C VAL A 511 7.18 -3.97 -6.12
N GLY A 512 7.06 -2.74 -5.61
CA GLY A 512 8.08 -1.69 -5.76
C GLY A 512 8.97 -1.39 -4.53
N LEU A 513 10.15 -0.78 -4.72
CA LEU A 513 11.08 -0.34 -3.65
C LEU A 513 11.90 0.88 -4.14
N SER A 514 11.96 1.97 -3.38
CA SER A 514 12.40 3.30 -3.87
C SER A 514 13.19 4.11 -2.82
N PHE A 515 13.36 5.42 -3.03
CA PHE A 515 13.90 6.40 -2.08
C PHE A 515 12.91 7.58 -1.90
N THR A 516 13.31 8.61 -1.16
CA THR A 516 12.96 10.04 -1.40
C THR A 516 14.20 10.90 -1.18
N ASP A 517 14.75 10.87 0.04
CA ASP A 517 16.16 11.20 0.33
C ASP A 517 17.05 9.97 0.00
N PRO A 518 18.38 10.09 -0.25
CA PRO A 518 19.15 9.16 -1.11
C PRO A 518 19.29 7.65 -0.80
N ASN A 519 18.54 7.06 0.13
CA ASN A 519 19.20 6.35 1.22
C ASN A 519 18.67 4.99 1.73
N VAL A 520 17.47 4.52 1.42
CA VAL A 520 16.65 3.69 2.37
C VAL A 520 16.62 2.16 2.08
N GLY A 521 15.73 1.28 2.58
CA GLY A 521 14.58 1.36 3.50
C GLY A 521 14.13 0.00 4.06
N TRP A 522 13.03 -0.12 4.82
CA TRP A 522 12.42 -1.42 5.21
C TRP A 522 11.06 -1.70 4.54
N ALA A 523 10.74 -2.98 4.31
CA ALA A 523 9.36 -3.47 4.13
C ALA A 523 9.25 -4.97 4.49
N ALA A 524 8.09 -5.61 4.25
CA ALA A 524 8.02 -7.08 4.21
C ALA A 524 8.58 -7.59 2.87
N VAL A 525 7.76 -7.62 1.79
CA VAL A 525 7.98 -8.34 0.49
C VAL A 525 7.95 -9.84 0.66
N TRP A 526 7.79 -10.69 -0.37
CA TRP A 526 7.98 -12.15 -0.33
C TRP A 526 9.42 -12.58 -0.71
N GLY A 527 10.08 -13.42 0.12
CA GLY A 527 11.55 -13.54 0.23
C GLY A 527 12.10 -13.65 1.69
N LEU A 528 12.89 -12.67 2.18
CA LEU A 528 13.74 -12.71 3.41
C LEU A 528 13.24 -11.98 4.74
N SER A 529 13.27 -10.65 4.97
CA SER A 529 13.12 -9.96 6.34
C SER A 529 12.60 -8.44 6.48
N LEU A 530 13.43 -7.39 6.90
CA LEU A 530 13.38 -5.84 6.92
C LEU A 530 14.74 -4.92 7.01
N LEU A 531 15.39 -4.28 5.98
CA LEU A 531 16.88 -3.92 5.83
C LEU A 531 17.56 -3.10 6.97
N HIS A 532 18.91 -2.88 6.96
CA HIS A 532 19.57 -1.51 6.99
C HIS A 532 21.14 -1.30 7.02
N THR A 533 21.67 -0.20 6.40
CA THR A 533 23.00 0.51 6.59
C THR A 533 22.95 2.06 6.48
N THR A 534 22.94 2.70 5.29
CA THR A 534 22.65 4.14 4.89
C THR A 534 23.09 4.36 3.40
N ASN A 535 22.19 4.39 2.38
CA ASN A 535 22.33 4.75 0.92
C ASN A 535 21.36 3.99 -0.04
N GLY A 536 20.82 2.86 0.43
CA GLY A 536 20.35 1.76 -0.44
C GLY A 536 21.36 0.62 -0.67
N CYS A 537 21.86 -0.02 0.39
CA CYS A 537 22.53 -1.35 0.35
C CYS A 537 24.02 -1.47 -0.04
N ALA A 538 24.81 -0.40 -0.10
CA ALA A 538 26.26 -0.48 -0.40
C ALA A 538 27.12 -1.42 0.49
N THR A 539 27.08 -1.30 1.83
CA THR A 539 28.09 -1.92 2.74
C THR A 539 27.49 -2.64 3.95
N TRP A 540 27.84 -3.92 4.15
CA TRP A 540 26.94 -4.92 4.75
C TRP A 540 27.05 -5.12 6.27
N ASN A 541 25.89 -5.17 6.92
CA ASN A 541 25.61 -5.14 8.36
C ASN A 541 24.36 -6.00 8.68
N SER A 542 23.43 -5.55 9.54
CA SER A 542 22.25 -6.30 10.04
C SER A 542 21.30 -5.37 10.85
N VAL A 543 20.20 -5.91 11.39
CA VAL A 543 19.36 -5.33 12.47
C VAL A 543 18.10 -6.22 12.69
N ASN A 544 17.36 -6.12 13.81
CA ASN A 544 16.20 -6.98 14.15
C ASN A 544 15.40 -6.40 15.32
N ILE A 545 14.29 -7.05 15.68
CA ILE A 545 13.81 -7.09 17.08
C ILE A 545 13.57 -8.55 17.52
N GLY A 546 12.77 -9.30 16.77
CA GLY A 546 12.55 -10.73 16.92
C GLY A 546 11.09 -11.11 16.67
N GLY A 547 10.77 -11.61 15.47
CA GLY A 547 9.41 -12.08 15.14
C GLY A 547 9.25 -12.60 13.71
N CYS A 548 8.01 -12.53 13.21
CA CYS A 548 7.60 -12.67 11.81
C CYS A 548 6.17 -12.08 11.67
N GLY A 549 5.67 -11.74 10.48
CA GLY A 549 6.34 -11.85 9.19
C GLY A 549 5.72 -11.02 8.07
N ASP A 550 4.65 -11.52 7.47
CA ASP A 550 3.85 -10.86 6.43
C ASP A 550 2.85 -9.78 6.94
N TRP A 551 2.53 -8.71 6.17
CA TRP A 551 1.61 -7.58 6.55
C TRP A 551 0.68 -6.95 5.39
N THR A 552 0.77 -5.74 4.73
CA THR A 552 0.19 -5.53 3.34
C THR A 552 0.79 -4.65 2.21
N THR A 553 0.79 -3.30 2.26
CA THR A 553 1.27 -2.42 1.15
C THR A 553 2.29 -1.34 1.59
N MET A 554 2.45 -0.17 0.92
CA MET A 554 3.45 0.87 1.31
C MET A 554 3.26 2.28 0.67
N GLN A 555 3.53 3.37 1.42
CA GLN A 555 3.85 4.72 0.88
C GLN A 555 4.59 5.64 1.87
N TRP A 556 5.45 6.56 1.38
CA TRP A 556 6.23 7.56 2.16
C TRP A 556 6.44 8.91 1.38
N THR A 557 6.18 10.12 1.95
CA THR A 557 6.68 11.43 1.40
C THR A 557 7.60 12.33 2.28
N ASP A 558 7.36 12.62 3.58
CA ASP A 558 8.29 13.37 4.48
C ASP A 558 9.02 12.46 5.51
N PRO A 559 10.09 12.86 6.21
CA PRO A 559 10.70 11.97 7.22
C PRO A 559 9.87 11.70 8.52
N ASP A 560 9.07 12.65 9.07
CA ASP A 560 8.60 12.71 10.49
C ASP A 560 7.08 12.94 10.89
N HIS A 561 6.03 12.80 10.03
CA HIS A 561 4.56 12.80 10.31
C HIS A 561 3.54 11.63 9.88
N GLY A 562 3.87 10.30 9.80
CA GLY A 562 3.15 9.16 9.09
C GLY A 562 1.94 6.56 9.97
N TYR A 563 1.47 5.49 9.20
CA TYR A 563 0.72 4.26 9.57
C TYR A 563 1.58 2.97 9.54
N VAL A 564 0.90 1.81 9.56
CA VAL A 564 1.30 0.45 9.11
C VAL A 564 0.05 -0.22 8.53
N LEU A 565 -0.11 -1.55 8.63
CA LEU A 565 -1.38 -2.27 8.58
C LEU A 565 -1.19 -3.70 9.10
N SER A 566 -2.17 -4.24 9.82
CA SER A 566 -2.12 -5.59 10.41
C SER A 566 -3.41 -6.40 10.22
N ASP A 567 -3.38 -7.68 10.62
CA ASP A 567 -4.37 -8.70 10.26
C ASP A 567 -5.72 -8.66 11.05
N TYR A 568 -6.73 -7.91 10.53
CA TYR A 568 -8.10 -7.72 11.08
C TYR A 568 -8.20 -7.19 12.55
N GLU A 569 -7.15 -6.45 12.99
CA GLU A 569 -6.75 -5.55 14.22
C GLU A 569 -4.55 -3.45 14.03
N PRO A 570 -4.06 -2.52 14.95
CA PRO A 570 -3.49 -1.15 14.66
C PRO A 570 -4.24 0.07 14.05
N MET A 571 -3.70 1.32 14.26
CA MET A 571 -4.15 2.71 13.90
C MET A 571 -3.45 3.84 14.74
N TRP A 572 -2.19 4.27 14.34
CA TRP A 572 0.17 5.11 15.24
C TRP A 572 1.02 6.50 15.06
N TYR A 573 0.62 7.50 15.87
CA TYR A 573 1.22 8.82 16.15
C TYR A 573 2.59 8.83 16.83
N THR A 574 3.50 9.73 16.47
CA THR A 574 4.92 9.69 16.90
C THR A 574 5.69 11.02 16.75
N THR A 575 6.93 11.02 16.24
CA THR A 575 7.89 12.16 16.14
C THR A 575 9.22 11.88 15.36
N ASP A 576 9.62 10.64 14.97
CA ASP A 576 11.07 10.35 14.79
C ASP A 576 11.58 9.45 13.65
N ALA A 577 10.72 8.96 12.75
CA ALA A 577 11.09 8.10 11.62
C ALA A 577 11.59 6.67 11.92
N GLY A 578 11.94 6.27 13.16
CA GLY A 578 12.29 4.87 13.42
C GLY A 578 12.74 4.37 14.81
N THR A 579 12.44 4.99 15.96
CA THR A 579 12.95 4.53 17.29
C THR A 579 11.98 3.68 18.10
N THR A 580 10.75 4.19 18.36
CA THR A 580 9.84 3.66 19.43
C THR A 580 8.34 4.07 19.27
N TRP A 581 7.28 3.24 19.06
CA TRP A 581 5.83 3.70 19.14
C TRP A 581 5.04 2.99 20.30
N ARG A 582 3.92 3.57 20.84
CA ARG A 582 3.32 3.40 22.23
C ARG A 582 1.89 2.71 22.38
N GLU A 583 0.98 3.08 23.31
CA GLU A 583 -0.16 2.20 23.73
C GLU A 583 -1.52 2.79 24.17
N ALA A 584 -2.61 2.04 23.92
CA ALA A 584 -3.90 1.94 24.67
C ALA A 584 -4.65 0.61 24.26
N PRO A 585 -5.92 0.31 24.64
CA PRO A 585 -6.58 -0.98 24.29
C PRO A 585 -8.01 -0.93 23.66
N ASN A 586 -8.39 -1.94 22.84
CA ASN A 586 -9.70 -2.22 22.18
C ASN A 586 -10.00 -1.63 20.75
N HIS A 587 -11.17 -1.94 20.17
CA HIS A 587 -11.53 -2.04 18.73
C HIS A 587 -12.00 -0.75 17.96
N ILE A 588 -12.48 -0.89 16.70
CA ILE A 588 -13.06 0.10 15.75
C ILE A 588 -13.85 -0.54 14.59
N GLY A 589 -13.34 -1.63 14.00
CA GLY A 589 -14.11 -2.48 13.09
C GLY A 589 -13.75 -2.71 11.61
N SER A 590 -12.64 -2.26 10.98
CA SER A 590 -12.70 -2.07 9.48
C SER A 590 -11.45 -1.91 8.55
N ARG A 591 -11.34 -2.72 7.46
CA ARG A 591 -10.16 -2.95 6.56
C ARG A 591 -9.81 -1.89 5.50
N MET A 592 -8.57 -1.42 5.38
CA MET A 592 -8.02 -0.39 4.43
C MET A 592 -7.04 -0.94 3.35
N ILE A 593 -6.82 -0.21 2.22
CA ILE A 593 -5.69 -0.24 1.24
C ILE A 593 -4.96 1.15 1.22
N ASP A 594 -3.73 1.26 0.67
CA ASP A 594 -3.22 2.37 -0.22
C ASP A 594 -2.15 3.46 0.07
N VAL A 595 -2.06 4.48 -0.82
CA VAL A 595 -0.83 5.19 -1.30
C VAL A 595 -1.11 6.64 -1.82
N ASP A 596 -0.24 7.65 -1.51
CA ASP A 596 -0.28 9.14 -1.73
C ASP A 596 -0.93 10.07 -0.66
N PHE A 597 -0.10 10.81 0.11
CA PHE A 597 -0.50 11.85 1.10
C PHE A 597 0.47 13.05 1.09
N PRO A 598 -0.01 14.31 1.03
CA PRO A 598 0.81 15.50 1.28
C PRO A 598 1.13 15.89 2.74
N ASN A 599 0.31 15.61 3.78
CA ASN A 599 0.66 16.08 5.14
C ASN A 599 0.12 15.29 6.36
N ALA A 600 0.59 15.73 7.54
CA ALA A 600 0.62 15.07 8.83
C ALA A 600 -0.73 14.73 9.52
N SER A 601 -1.77 15.57 9.37
CA SER A 601 -3.04 15.76 10.16
C SER A 601 -3.90 17.23 10.17
N HIS A 602 -5.08 16.46 10.02
CA HIS A 602 -6.26 16.33 9.09
C HIS A 602 -5.95 15.82 7.69
N GLY A 603 -7.02 15.46 6.97
CA GLY A 603 -7.00 14.97 5.61
C GLY A 603 -8.26 14.17 5.35
N TRP A 604 -8.26 13.20 4.43
CA TRP A 604 -9.41 12.33 4.26
C TRP A 604 -9.28 11.03 5.06
N VAL A 605 -8.88 9.92 4.46
CA VAL A 605 -9.00 8.55 4.98
C VAL A 605 -10.45 8.07 4.85
N VAL A 606 -10.65 6.90 4.25
CA VAL A 606 -11.86 6.65 3.45
C VAL A 606 -12.53 5.37 3.92
N GLY A 607 -13.04 4.53 3.01
CA GLY A 607 -13.41 3.18 3.32
C GLY A 607 -14.48 2.56 2.43
N TRP A 608 -15.07 1.43 2.84
CA TRP A 608 -16.04 0.68 2.02
C TRP A 608 -17.42 1.45 2.09
N ASN A 609 -17.43 2.82 2.12
CA ASN A 609 -18.62 3.70 2.24
C ASN A 609 -18.61 5.08 1.54
N GLY A 610 -19.65 5.40 0.75
CA GLY A 610 -19.75 6.67 0.02
C GLY A 610 -19.96 7.88 0.91
N THR A 611 -18.87 8.59 1.25
CA THR A 611 -18.89 9.62 2.31
C THR A 611 -17.76 10.66 2.19
N ILE A 612 -17.79 11.64 3.10
CA ILE A 612 -16.76 12.59 3.56
C ILE A 612 -17.22 13.01 4.97
N VAL A 613 -16.36 13.19 6.01
CA VAL A 613 -16.83 12.98 7.42
C VAL A 613 -16.18 13.78 8.60
N LYS A 614 -14.90 14.15 8.56
CA LYS A 614 -14.20 15.24 9.33
C LYS A 614 -14.10 15.25 10.90
N TRP A 615 -12.88 15.08 11.49
CA TRP A 615 -12.43 15.15 12.91
C TRP A 615 -10.98 15.66 13.18
N ASN A 616 -10.62 16.04 14.40
CA ASN A 616 -9.37 16.75 14.72
C ASN A 616 -8.05 15.98 14.50
N GLY A 617 -8.04 14.64 14.61
CA GLY A 617 -6.86 13.79 14.37
C GLY A 617 -5.75 13.99 15.42
N SER A 618 -6.01 13.53 16.66
CA SER A 618 -5.28 13.89 17.88
C SER A 618 -4.67 12.70 18.66
N ALA A 619 -3.56 12.99 19.35
CA ALA A 619 -2.66 12.11 20.12
C ALA A 619 -3.11 11.85 21.59
N LEU A 620 -2.57 10.81 22.25
CA LEU A 620 -3.08 10.21 23.52
C LEU A 620 -2.05 9.84 24.64
N ALA A 621 -1.56 8.57 24.79
CA ALA A 621 -0.80 8.10 25.97
C ALA A 621 0.23 6.93 25.78
N ALA A 622 0.77 6.44 26.93
CA ALA A 622 1.53 5.19 27.22
C ALA A 622 3.00 5.07 26.71
N GLU A 623 3.65 3.88 26.67
CA GLU A 623 5.14 3.69 26.48
C GLU A 623 5.56 2.75 25.30
N PRO A 624 6.77 2.88 24.66
CA PRO A 624 7.04 2.30 23.33
C PRO A 624 8.04 1.13 23.19
N VAL A 625 8.00 0.41 22.05
CA VAL A 625 8.92 -0.74 21.73
C VAL A 625 10.05 -0.38 20.75
N ALA A 626 11.24 -0.96 20.95
CA ALA A 626 12.52 -0.57 20.34
C ALA A 626 13.30 -1.69 19.65
N ARG A 627 14.38 -1.30 18.93
CA ARG A 627 15.32 -2.16 18.17
C ARG A 627 16.12 -3.16 19.03
N ALA A 628 16.35 -4.39 18.56
CA ALA A 628 17.18 -5.42 19.21
C ALA A 628 18.22 -6.07 18.26
N ALA A 629 18.19 -7.40 17.99
CA ALA A 629 19.33 -8.11 17.38
C ALA A 629 19.01 -9.39 16.55
N ILE A 630 19.65 -9.56 15.37
CA ILE A 630 19.59 -10.81 14.58
C ILE A 630 20.54 -11.84 15.22
N PRO A 631 20.16 -13.12 15.35
CA PRO A 631 21.10 -14.18 15.70
C PRO A 631 22.20 -14.37 14.64
N ILE A 632 23.44 -14.63 15.05
CA ILE A 632 24.58 -14.79 14.11
C ILE A 632 24.84 -16.24 13.65
N GLN A 633 24.12 -17.23 14.19
CA GLN A 633 24.30 -18.64 13.83
C GLN A 633 23.01 -19.44 14.05
N CYS A 634 22.89 -20.60 13.41
CA CYS A 634 21.84 -21.57 13.73
C CYS A 634 22.08 -22.19 15.11
N MET A 635 21.13 -22.05 16.02
CA MET A 635 21.08 -22.77 17.30
C MET A 635 19.76 -23.52 17.42
N LEU A 636 19.79 -24.64 18.15
CA LEU A 636 18.61 -25.40 18.53
C LEU A 636 18.72 -25.77 20.01
N SER A 637 17.60 -25.68 20.71
CA SER A 637 17.42 -25.96 22.13
C SER A 637 16.20 -26.87 22.34
N ALA A 638 15.93 -27.25 23.58
CA ALA A 638 14.69 -27.91 23.99
C ALA A 638 14.45 -27.67 25.48
N PHE A 639 13.32 -27.07 25.86
CA PHE A 639 12.95 -26.88 27.26
C PHE A 639 11.44 -27.12 27.49
N PRO A 640 11.06 -27.93 28.49
CA PRO A 640 11.92 -28.81 29.31
C PRO A 640 12.56 -29.93 28.47
N ASN A 641 13.66 -30.51 28.95
CA ASN A 641 14.29 -31.72 28.38
C ASN A 641 15.14 -32.42 29.47
N PRO A 642 14.75 -33.60 29.99
CA PRO A 642 13.62 -34.43 29.58
C PRO A 642 12.24 -33.78 29.76
N PHE A 643 11.23 -34.29 29.05
CA PHE A 643 9.89 -33.68 28.99
C PHE A 643 8.74 -34.69 29.09
N ASN A 644 7.56 -34.20 29.47
CA ASN A 644 6.33 -34.99 29.58
C ASN A 644 5.06 -34.12 29.46
N PRO A 645 4.17 -34.35 28.47
CA PRO A 645 4.45 -34.84 27.14
C PRO A 645 4.89 -33.72 26.18
N ILE A 646 5.01 -32.46 26.66
CA ILE A 646 5.26 -31.27 25.85
C ILE A 646 6.67 -30.71 26.11
N THR A 647 7.36 -30.31 25.05
CA THR A 647 8.58 -29.48 25.10
C THR A 647 8.50 -28.34 24.09
N THR A 648 9.13 -27.22 24.39
CA THR A 648 9.34 -26.11 23.48
C THR A 648 10.75 -26.20 22.88
N LEU A 649 10.82 -26.35 21.56
CA LEU A 649 12.07 -26.25 20.82
C LEU A 649 12.30 -24.79 20.44
N GLU A 650 13.24 -24.13 21.10
CA GLU A 650 13.72 -22.81 20.71
C GLU A 650 14.84 -22.96 19.68
N PHE A 651 14.79 -22.18 18.60
CA PHE A 651 15.82 -22.19 17.57
C PHE A 651 16.05 -20.80 16.99
N THR A 652 17.23 -20.59 16.44
CA THR A 652 17.63 -19.32 15.82
C THR A 652 17.96 -19.53 14.35
N ILE A 653 17.56 -18.56 13.53
CA ILE A 653 17.84 -18.49 12.09
C ILE A 653 18.68 -17.23 11.87
N PRO A 654 19.88 -17.32 11.29
CA PRO A 654 20.78 -16.17 11.17
C PRO A 654 20.63 -15.36 9.87
N VAL A 655 20.03 -15.97 8.86
CA VAL A 655 19.69 -15.39 7.57
C VAL A 655 18.44 -16.12 7.11
N THR A 656 17.50 -15.41 6.50
CA THR A 656 16.26 -16.05 6.06
C THR A 656 16.56 -17.13 5.05
N THR A 657 15.94 -18.26 5.26
CA THR A 657 16.24 -19.50 4.58
C THR A 657 15.05 -20.42 4.72
N ARG A 658 14.94 -21.41 3.83
CA ARG A 658 14.00 -22.50 4.07
C ARG A 658 14.51 -23.32 5.26
N ALA A 659 13.86 -23.17 6.40
CA ALA A 659 14.22 -23.83 7.64
C ALA A 659 13.34 -25.07 7.84
N SER A 660 13.98 -26.24 8.00
CA SER A 660 13.29 -27.48 8.35
C SER A 660 13.63 -27.88 9.79
N LEU A 661 12.61 -27.97 10.65
CA LEU A 661 12.74 -28.50 12.01
C LEU A 661 11.94 -29.81 12.10
N GLN A 662 12.66 -30.91 12.23
CA GLN A 662 12.11 -32.27 12.13
C GLN A 662 12.56 -33.12 13.31
N VAL A 663 11.64 -33.94 13.82
CA VAL A 663 11.87 -34.87 14.94
C VAL A 663 11.98 -36.29 14.40
N TYR A 664 13.04 -36.98 14.76
CA TYR A 664 13.37 -38.34 14.34
C TYR A 664 13.44 -39.29 15.55
N ASP A 665 13.05 -40.55 15.35
CA ASP A 665 13.27 -41.61 16.35
C ASP A 665 14.69 -42.20 16.26
N ILE A 666 15.06 -43.07 17.20
CA ILE A 666 16.41 -43.66 17.27
C ILE A 666 16.81 -44.50 16.04
N THR A 667 15.86 -44.85 15.17
CA THR A 667 16.13 -45.60 13.93
C THR A 667 16.43 -44.68 12.74
N GLY A 668 16.35 -43.36 12.94
CA GLY A 668 16.47 -42.37 11.87
C GLY A 668 15.18 -42.18 11.07
N ARG A 669 14.05 -42.75 11.52
CA ARG A 669 12.74 -42.53 10.89
C ARG A 669 12.17 -41.18 11.34
N LEU A 670 11.70 -40.39 10.38
CA LEU A 670 10.99 -39.15 10.64
C LEU A 670 9.69 -39.43 11.41
N VAL A 671 9.51 -38.73 12.53
CA VAL A 671 8.35 -38.85 13.43
C VAL A 671 7.39 -37.70 13.20
N GLN A 672 7.91 -36.47 13.10
CA GLN A 672 7.11 -35.26 12.91
C GLN A 672 7.95 -34.14 12.28
N THR A 673 7.40 -33.46 11.28
CA THR A 673 7.89 -32.14 10.85
C THR A 673 7.16 -31.08 11.69
N LEU A 674 7.91 -30.19 12.32
CA LEU A 674 7.37 -29.06 13.09
C LEU A 674 7.35 -27.80 12.23
N THR A 675 8.42 -27.57 11.47
CA THR A 675 8.56 -26.46 10.53
C THR A 675 9.20 -26.99 9.24
N ASP A 676 8.69 -26.56 8.07
CA ASP A 676 9.35 -26.66 6.76
C ASP A 676 8.80 -25.51 5.89
N ARG A 677 9.35 -24.31 6.12
CA ARG A 677 8.98 -23.07 5.43
C ARG A 677 10.14 -22.09 5.44
N VAL A 678 10.03 -21.03 4.65
CA VAL A 678 10.89 -19.85 4.81
C VAL A 678 10.59 -19.18 6.16
N LEU A 679 11.64 -18.76 6.86
CA LEU A 679 11.57 -18.04 8.14
C LEU A 679 12.63 -16.94 8.19
N PRO A 680 12.29 -15.70 8.58
CA PRO A 680 13.23 -14.60 8.79
C PRO A 680 14.46 -14.96 9.59
N ALA A 681 15.48 -14.13 9.44
CA ALA A 681 16.51 -14.06 10.45
C ALA A 681 15.88 -13.63 11.80
N GLY A 682 15.95 -14.47 12.83
CA GLY A 682 15.17 -14.31 14.06
C GLY A 682 15.23 -15.51 15.03
N ILE A 683 14.50 -15.37 16.14
CA ILE A 683 14.38 -16.38 17.21
C ILE A 683 12.97 -16.97 17.19
N TYR A 684 12.86 -18.30 17.20
CA TYR A 684 11.62 -19.03 17.04
C TYR A 684 11.43 -20.07 18.13
N THR A 685 10.17 -20.36 18.44
CA THR A 685 9.78 -21.44 19.35
C THR A 685 8.76 -22.36 18.70
N GLN A 686 8.91 -23.67 18.90
CA GLN A 686 8.01 -24.70 18.37
C GLN A 686 7.51 -25.65 19.46
N ARG A 687 6.20 -25.90 19.50
CA ARG A 687 5.58 -26.84 20.46
C ARG A 687 5.64 -28.25 19.91
N LEU A 688 6.45 -29.10 20.53
CA LEU A 688 6.36 -30.54 20.34
C LEU A 688 5.43 -31.15 21.39
N ASP A 689 4.27 -31.64 20.96
CA ASP A 689 3.37 -32.46 21.78
C ASP A 689 3.58 -33.95 21.46
N ALA A 690 4.31 -34.64 22.33
CA ALA A 690 4.66 -36.05 22.16
C ALA A 690 3.67 -37.00 22.88
N SER A 691 2.44 -36.55 23.18
CA SER A 691 1.43 -37.36 23.89
C SER A 691 1.13 -38.70 23.19
N ARG A 692 1.30 -38.79 21.87
CA ARG A 692 1.10 -40.01 21.07
C ARG A 692 2.37 -40.86 20.84
N LEU A 693 3.53 -40.43 21.31
CA LEU A 693 4.81 -41.12 21.13
C LEU A 693 5.18 -42.00 22.34
N PRO A 694 5.87 -43.15 22.17
CA PRO A 694 6.37 -43.94 23.30
C PRO A 694 7.51 -43.22 24.04
N SER A 695 7.66 -43.45 25.35
CA SER A 695 8.82 -42.94 26.11
C SER A 695 10.14 -43.40 25.46
N GLY A 696 11.09 -42.49 25.31
CA GLY A 696 12.30 -42.78 24.55
C GLY A 696 13.15 -41.55 24.22
N VAL A 697 14.19 -41.80 23.43
CA VAL A 697 15.10 -40.77 22.90
C VAL A 697 14.67 -40.41 21.49
N TYR A 698 14.64 -39.11 21.20
CA TYR A 698 14.38 -38.56 19.87
C TYR A 698 15.46 -37.55 19.52
N PHE A 699 15.57 -37.22 18.22
CA PHE A 699 16.49 -36.22 17.71
C PHE A 699 15.69 -35.15 16.96
N ALA A 700 15.68 -33.93 17.50
CA ALA A 700 15.26 -32.75 16.74
C ALA A 700 16.43 -32.31 15.87
N ARG A 701 16.24 -32.23 14.55
CA ARG A 701 17.21 -31.70 13.58
C ARG A 701 16.64 -30.43 12.98
N LEU A 702 17.40 -29.35 13.10
CA LEU A 702 17.23 -28.12 12.34
C LEU A 702 18.16 -28.16 11.14
N SER A 703 17.62 -28.03 9.94
CA SER A 703 18.37 -27.77 8.70
C SER A 703 18.01 -26.36 8.22
N ALA A 704 18.97 -25.43 8.26
CA ALA A 704 18.77 -24.03 7.91
C ALA A 704 20.11 -23.37 7.53
N ALA A 705 20.12 -22.46 6.54
CA ALA A 705 21.31 -21.70 6.12
C ALA A 705 22.55 -22.59 5.87
N GLY A 706 22.36 -23.70 5.14
CA GLY A 706 23.41 -24.68 4.85
C GLY A 706 23.96 -25.45 6.06
N THR A 707 23.35 -25.27 7.25
CA THR A 707 23.82 -25.82 8.52
C THR A 707 22.82 -26.81 9.09
N ASP A 708 23.32 -27.94 9.61
CA ASP A 708 22.55 -28.95 10.34
C ASP A 708 22.85 -28.90 11.84
N VAL A 709 21.85 -28.55 12.65
CA VAL A 709 21.95 -28.54 14.12
C VAL A 709 21.02 -29.59 14.69
N THR A 710 21.58 -30.62 15.32
CA THR A 710 20.81 -31.71 15.94
C THR A 710 20.85 -31.65 17.46
N ARG A 711 19.68 -31.79 18.09
CA ARG A 711 19.50 -31.92 19.54
C ARG A 711 18.79 -33.21 19.92
N LYS A 712 19.41 -33.94 20.84
CA LYS A 712 18.80 -35.07 21.55
C LYS A 712 17.74 -34.54 22.52
N ILE A 713 16.53 -35.06 22.41
CA ILE A 713 15.43 -34.80 23.35
C ILE A 713 14.92 -36.12 23.95
N VAL A 714 14.45 -36.09 25.19
CA VAL A 714 14.09 -37.30 25.95
C VAL A 714 12.67 -37.20 26.49
N LEU A 715 11.77 -38.06 26.01
CA LEU A 715 10.40 -38.17 26.50
C LEU A 715 10.33 -39.19 27.63
N ILE A 716 9.84 -38.78 28.81
CA ILE A 716 9.63 -39.64 29.97
C ILE A 716 8.17 -39.52 30.39
N LYS A 717 7.34 -40.49 30.01
CA LYS A 717 5.96 -40.62 30.49
C LYS A 717 5.89 -41.28 31.86
#